data_AF-A0A355FFT1-F1
#
_entry.id   AF-A0A355FFT1-F1
#
_cell.length_a   1.000
_cell.length_b   1.000
_cell.length_c   1.000
_cell.angle_alpha   90.00
_cell.angle_beta   90.00
_cell.angle_gamma   90.00
#
_symmetry.space_group_name_H-M   'P 1'
#
loop_
_entity.id
_entity.type
_entity.pdbx_description
1 polymer ?
#
loop_
_entity_poly.entity_id
_entity_poly.type
_entity_poly.pdbx_seq_one_letter_code
_entity_poly.pdbx_strand_id
1 'polypeptide(L)'
;MNHPKAKMKFLFKLIFISTCILSVGIGLKSCFGITAGHARPKKVDLSIRLSSSNLYAGDKCLLSVYGNTEKGENITPKVKIEVLSDNISLIRDDGQSYIHCNKPGRAAFKVHYGNLSKEVEVTVKETNPSKKESSFYTQEKIKQAAENILKYDWAKGQKDRVVSRANHWLKNYSPKMLYYLVPSQSIPRSMAVNSLHGCLACGKNIDRYGNYPYVSDVDELDWKLTCPNCGLSFPSNNFREYYAGGLDQSGNFIPELAEHADWVLKQKGEKGNLINRYTEGLSDEEKKKLRNAGVSEETITQILSDSTWGVDDGMGYRFNLKDKQQYGNPYTYIAYYNHWTVWYKMITPMLEDFSLAYLFTKMSSDPSERAKAVDYAEAAIILLDRIADYFPEYHLKEFPRSGYYGFTNSDGHHSPLNRGRIVGSIWDNDLIKKILYAYDAVFPAIDMISSKATSTLTLLSGNTAKATPARIKSNFEDGFLREIPKAYTQADLQGNPGMHQSTLALAAVVFNANPETSEWLNTVYKSGYSDWKGDEKRDGGNIMNIIVNRIDRHGQGDEVGLLYNSLWLGNWLTIANIMNGYTLDGQINLDKGIEPDLFKNQRFKKLFEANYPLLLTDNYFPHIGDSEKAGNPGHSLIKINHLITGYAHYKTPELAQAIYLLNGKSTKNIHLDIFSPNPSAIAQEIDSIIKVNGELTLKTSNFPAYGLSILRDRDHLNELQRTLWMFYGARSASHNHADPLNLGYIAYDLDLMPDFGYPNTLGGNNNPEQQWNKSTPAHNTVSFDKLGYNGHVIGFGTPTHFLNTEQVKMVQVEVPNVSNSGISYAEIYNRTSGLIKIDEESSYIIDFFRVKSDHDYTYNFHTAEVSEPHTRYQGLSFSATSSITYHANTLRNVRQAEATGEQFSIDWNILDTWNRYGKGAREKTDVHLQITMLGNYKFVTLGEAVPPTNVSQNPQYLPILQVSGTGLTTFISLIEAYKTTGKIKHVEEVEITEGTGKADKQKIKAVKVELFNGRRDYIISAMDTHTTYKIDNKFQFSGAWGVYSLFSDGRVQCIIHDGTVIGPLKARKSVEGVVTGSSTSLEENSYIDIKVDEPVASAESMTGEYIYIQNDDILETKELRKYNAVYKIKSVQPTGGRNYRLYLSDSIIRGWNDIHDYGKGFLIDFNRGAQCRIPLYSHKTF
;
A
#
# COMPACT_ATOMS: atom_id res chain seq x y z
N MET A 1 37.30 21.11 0.05
CA MET A 1 38.08 22.06 -0.79
C MET A 1 38.92 21.25 -1.79
N ASN A 2 39.33 21.87 -2.91
CA ASN A 2 40.44 21.52 -3.81
C ASN A 2 40.54 20.09 -4.40
N HIS A 3 40.25 19.98 -5.70
CA HIS A 3 40.98 19.08 -6.61
C HIS A 3 42.46 19.52 -6.76
N PRO A 4 43.32 18.69 -7.37
CA PRO A 4 43.75 19.03 -8.74
C PRO A 4 43.69 17.85 -9.75
N LYS A 5 43.87 18.17 -11.04
CA LYS A 5 43.93 17.22 -12.17
C LYS A 5 45.33 17.23 -12.78
N ALA A 6 45.78 16.10 -13.35
CA ALA A 6 46.89 16.04 -14.31
C ALA A 6 46.54 15.10 -15.47
N LYS A 7 47.22 15.24 -16.62
CA LYS A 7 47.02 14.47 -17.86
C LYS A 7 48.33 13.86 -18.33
N MET A 8 48.28 12.73 -19.04
CA MET A 8 49.26 12.44 -20.10
C MET A 8 48.65 11.58 -21.24
N LYS A 9 49.25 11.67 -22.43
CA LYS A 9 48.93 10.91 -23.65
C LYS A 9 50.24 10.55 -24.37
N PHE A 10 50.29 9.42 -25.08
CA PHE A 10 51.06 9.27 -26.33
C PHE A 10 50.34 8.30 -27.30
N LEU A 11 50.91 7.98 -28.47
CA LEU A 11 50.15 7.40 -29.60
C LEU A 11 50.96 6.47 -30.54
N PHE A 12 50.82 5.15 -30.38
CA PHE A 12 51.13 4.12 -31.41
C PHE A 12 50.00 3.05 -31.37
N LYS A 13 49.28 2.64 -32.44
CA LYS A 13 49.53 2.43 -33.89
C LYS A 13 50.57 1.33 -34.17
N LEU A 14 50.36 0.33 -35.04
CA LEU A 14 49.26 -0.06 -35.95
C LEU A 14 49.42 -1.59 -36.28
N ILE A 15 48.51 -2.41 -36.82
CA ILE A 15 47.19 -2.24 -37.49
C ILE A 15 46.13 -3.17 -36.79
N PHE A 16 45.22 -4.01 -37.35
CA PHE A 16 44.84 -4.39 -38.72
C PHE A 16 43.31 -4.64 -38.92
N ILE A 17 42.90 -5.80 -39.45
CA ILE A 17 41.59 -6.21 -40.03
C ILE A 17 41.44 -7.73 -39.75
N SER A 18 40.29 -8.39 -39.52
CA SER A 18 38.84 -8.08 -39.61
C SER A 18 38.12 -8.59 -38.32
N THR A 19 36.85 -8.35 -37.98
CA THR A 19 35.59 -8.33 -38.76
C THR A 19 34.52 -7.43 -38.10
N CYS A 20 33.64 -6.82 -38.89
CA CYS A 20 32.46 -6.02 -38.46
C CYS A 20 31.16 -6.87 -38.44
N ILE A 21 30.05 -6.52 -37.77
CA ILE A 21 29.60 -5.25 -37.18
C ILE A 21 28.73 -5.51 -35.92
N LEU A 22 28.61 -4.52 -35.04
CA LEU A 22 27.63 -4.46 -33.94
C LEU A 22 26.79 -3.20 -34.12
N SER A 23 25.47 -3.27 -33.97
CA SER A 23 24.55 -2.14 -34.20
C SER A 23 23.84 -1.70 -32.91
N VAL A 24 24.40 -0.71 -32.22
CA VAL A 24 23.77 0.00 -31.09
C VAL A 24 23.61 1.48 -31.47
N GLY A 25 22.37 1.93 -31.64
CA GLY A 25 22.05 3.30 -32.07
C GLY A 25 21.84 4.27 -30.90
N ILE A 26 22.89 4.95 -30.45
CA ILE A 26 22.77 6.07 -29.48
C ILE A 26 22.92 7.41 -30.23
N GLY A 27 21.85 8.18 -30.29
CA GLY A 27 21.85 9.51 -30.90
C GLY A 27 22.30 10.61 -29.92
N LEU A 28 23.50 11.17 -30.12
CA LEU A 28 24.01 12.30 -29.34
C LEU A 28 24.24 13.54 -30.22
N LYS A 29 24.09 14.73 -29.62
CA LYS A 29 24.08 16.04 -30.30
C LYS A 29 25.46 16.70 -30.36
N SER A 30 25.62 17.64 -31.28
CA SER A 30 26.59 18.74 -31.21
C SER A 30 25.92 20.07 -31.57
N CYS A 31 26.37 21.19 -31.01
CA CYS A 31 25.71 22.50 -31.10
C CYS A 31 26.68 23.64 -31.46
N PHE A 32 26.19 24.58 -32.28
CA PHE A 32 26.47 26.04 -32.31
C PHE A 32 25.34 26.70 -33.14
N GLY A 33 25.05 28.01 -33.09
CA GLY A 33 25.61 29.09 -32.26
C GLY A 33 24.50 30.09 -31.88
N ILE A 34 24.75 31.40 -31.96
CA ILE A 34 23.76 32.46 -31.64
C ILE A 34 23.77 33.53 -32.74
N THR A 35 22.59 33.89 -33.30
CA THR A 35 22.13 35.27 -33.62
C THR A 35 20.69 35.24 -34.18
N ALA A 36 20.11 36.41 -34.46
CA ALA A 36 18.66 36.61 -34.55
C ALA A 36 17.95 36.15 -35.85
N GLY A 37 16.69 35.73 -35.67
CA GLY A 37 15.61 36.18 -36.55
C GLY A 37 15.51 35.61 -37.96
N HIS A 38 15.94 34.37 -38.22
CA HIS A 38 15.74 33.70 -39.51
C HIS A 38 15.04 32.34 -39.36
N ALA A 39 14.28 31.96 -40.40
CA ALA A 39 13.51 30.72 -40.42
C ALA A 39 14.40 29.48 -40.30
N ARG A 40 13.91 28.42 -39.63
CA ARG A 40 14.62 27.13 -39.59
C ARG A 40 14.76 26.59 -41.03
N PRO A 41 15.94 26.13 -41.47
CA PRO A 41 16.06 25.39 -42.73
C PRO A 41 15.22 24.11 -42.63
N LYS A 42 14.22 23.98 -43.48
CA LYS A 42 13.22 22.91 -43.40
C LYS A 42 13.81 21.62 -43.99
N LYS A 43 14.21 20.69 -43.12
CA LYS A 43 14.52 19.31 -43.53
C LYS A 43 13.24 18.66 -44.04
N VAL A 44 13.16 18.41 -45.34
CA VAL A 44 12.20 17.47 -45.90
C VAL A 44 12.66 16.05 -45.54
N ASP A 45 11.77 15.25 -44.97
CA ASP A 45 11.98 13.87 -44.53
C ASP A 45 10.69 13.07 -44.79
N LEU A 46 10.78 11.74 -44.76
CA LEU A 46 9.66 10.82 -45.01
C LEU A 46 9.22 10.14 -43.72
N SER A 47 7.97 10.35 -43.33
CA SER A 47 7.30 9.55 -42.30
C SER A 47 6.55 8.42 -42.98
N ILE A 48 6.98 7.18 -42.78
CA ILE A 48 6.38 5.98 -43.37
C ILE A 48 5.69 5.22 -42.24
N ARG A 49 4.41 4.89 -42.43
CA ARG A 49 3.58 4.17 -41.47
C ARG A 49 2.89 3.00 -42.15
N LEU A 50 2.88 1.85 -41.49
CA LEU A 50 1.97 0.74 -41.80
C LEU A 50 0.81 0.77 -40.82
N SER A 51 -0.38 0.33 -41.23
CA SER A 51 -1.57 0.33 -40.36
C SER A 51 -1.51 -0.68 -39.21
N SER A 52 -0.56 -1.62 -39.26
CA SER A 52 -0.13 -2.43 -38.14
C SER A 52 1.39 -2.61 -38.19
N SER A 53 2.04 -2.54 -37.02
CA SER A 53 3.46 -2.85 -36.83
C SER A 53 3.72 -4.35 -36.61
N ASN A 54 2.65 -5.13 -36.35
CA ASN A 54 2.70 -6.56 -36.05
C ASN A 54 2.18 -7.37 -37.27
N LEU A 55 3.09 -7.72 -38.19
CA LEU A 55 2.76 -8.31 -39.51
C LEU A 55 2.82 -9.84 -39.53
N TYR A 56 1.93 -10.46 -40.30
CA TYR A 56 1.79 -11.92 -40.46
C TYR A 56 1.57 -12.31 -41.92
N ALA A 57 1.92 -13.55 -42.28
CA ALA A 57 1.64 -14.11 -43.60
C ALA A 57 0.13 -14.07 -43.88
N GLY A 58 -0.23 -13.51 -45.05
CA GLY A 58 -1.60 -13.21 -45.46
C GLY A 58 -2.05 -11.77 -45.21
N ASP A 59 -1.37 -10.99 -44.36
CA ASP A 59 -1.72 -9.58 -44.10
C ASP A 59 -1.67 -8.73 -45.38
N LYS A 60 -2.60 -7.76 -45.49
CA LYS A 60 -2.61 -6.70 -46.52
C LYS A 60 -2.69 -5.37 -45.78
N CYS A 61 -1.57 -4.90 -45.24
CA CYS A 61 -1.54 -3.71 -44.38
C CYS A 61 -1.41 -2.44 -45.23
N LEU A 62 -2.27 -1.46 -44.95
CA LEU A 62 -2.23 -0.13 -45.56
C LEU A 62 -0.88 0.54 -45.27
N LEU A 63 -0.25 1.08 -46.31
CA LEU A 63 1.01 1.82 -46.27
C LEU A 63 0.74 3.29 -46.55
N SER A 64 0.93 4.12 -45.53
CA SER A 64 0.79 5.59 -45.62
C SER A 64 2.15 6.26 -45.51
N VAL A 65 2.43 7.21 -46.41
CA VAL A 65 3.67 7.99 -46.45
C VAL A 65 3.32 9.47 -46.40
N TYR A 66 3.85 10.15 -45.39
CA TYR A 66 3.68 11.58 -45.17
C TYR A 66 5.01 12.30 -45.37
N GLY A 67 4.98 13.42 -46.07
CA GLY A 67 6.18 14.24 -46.28
C GLY A 67 6.27 15.35 -45.24
N ASN A 68 7.39 15.44 -44.53
CA ASN A 68 7.73 16.56 -43.64
C ASN A 68 8.06 17.83 -44.45
N THR A 69 7.02 18.31 -45.14
CA THR A 69 6.93 19.60 -45.84
C THR A 69 6.17 20.57 -44.94
N GLU A 70 5.92 21.80 -45.41
CA GLU A 70 5.13 22.79 -44.65
C GLU A 70 3.66 22.41 -44.40
N LYS A 71 3.19 21.30 -44.98
CA LYS A 71 1.76 20.97 -45.10
C LYS A 71 1.37 19.60 -44.54
N GLY A 72 2.31 18.77 -44.09
CA GLY A 72 2.01 17.42 -43.56
C GLY A 72 1.33 16.46 -44.54
N GLU A 73 1.30 16.76 -45.84
CA GLU A 73 0.49 16.02 -46.83
C GLU A 73 0.78 14.51 -46.83
N ASN A 74 -0.28 13.71 -46.92
CA ASN A 74 -0.18 12.31 -47.35
C ASN A 74 0.28 12.30 -48.83
N ILE A 75 1.50 11.85 -49.06
CA ILE A 75 2.16 11.79 -50.36
C ILE A 75 2.25 10.36 -50.92
N THR A 76 1.54 9.38 -50.33
CA THR A 76 1.53 7.98 -50.78
C THR A 76 1.28 7.80 -52.29
N PRO A 77 0.37 8.54 -52.95
CA PRO A 77 0.20 8.43 -54.41
C PRO A 77 1.40 8.97 -55.20
N LYS A 78 2.20 9.86 -54.60
CA LYS A 78 3.32 10.62 -55.19
C LYS A 78 4.69 9.94 -55.01
N VAL A 79 4.78 8.81 -54.29
CA VAL A 79 6.05 8.11 -54.03
C VAL A 79 6.21 6.83 -54.86
N LYS A 80 7.47 6.55 -55.26
CA LYS A 80 7.88 5.25 -55.78
C LYS A 80 8.21 4.34 -54.59
N ILE A 81 7.69 3.12 -54.61
CA ILE A 81 7.97 2.09 -53.60
C ILE A 81 8.69 0.94 -54.29
N GLU A 82 9.77 0.46 -53.67
CA GLU A 82 10.66 -0.58 -54.18
C GLU A 82 10.74 -1.69 -53.12
N VAL A 83 10.26 -2.88 -53.46
CA VAL A 83 10.30 -4.04 -52.57
C VAL A 83 11.68 -4.70 -52.68
N LEU A 84 12.33 -4.95 -51.53
CA LEU A 84 13.69 -5.48 -51.44
C LEU A 84 13.72 -6.96 -50.99
N SER A 85 12.56 -7.59 -50.76
CA SER A 85 12.47 -8.96 -50.23
C SER A 85 11.26 -9.69 -50.79
N ASP A 86 11.43 -10.96 -51.18
CA ASP A 86 10.41 -11.75 -51.89
C ASP A 86 9.23 -12.21 -51.02
N ASN A 87 9.34 -12.02 -49.70
CA ASN A 87 8.33 -12.35 -48.71
C ASN A 87 7.28 -11.26 -48.48
N ILE A 88 7.40 -10.10 -49.14
CA ILE A 88 6.34 -9.10 -49.23
C ILE A 88 6.09 -8.70 -50.69
N SER A 89 4.94 -8.08 -50.96
CA SER A 89 4.61 -7.50 -52.27
C SER A 89 3.85 -6.18 -52.11
N LEU A 90 3.93 -5.32 -53.12
CA LEU A 90 3.19 -4.06 -53.15
C LEU A 90 1.89 -4.25 -53.93
N ILE A 91 0.75 -4.06 -53.26
CA ILE A 91 -0.56 -3.97 -53.91
C ILE A 91 -0.98 -2.50 -53.97
N ARG A 92 -1.53 -2.07 -55.11
CA ARG A 92 -2.22 -0.77 -55.24
C ARG A 92 -3.67 -1.02 -55.59
N ASP A 93 -4.58 -0.41 -54.83
CA ASP A 93 -6.01 -0.73 -54.80
C ASP A 93 -6.77 0.52 -54.30
N ASP A 94 -7.84 0.91 -55.01
CA ASP A 94 -8.55 2.21 -54.88
C ASP A 94 -7.65 3.43 -54.56
N GLY A 95 -6.55 3.58 -55.32
CA GLY A 95 -5.56 4.66 -55.15
C GLY A 95 -4.67 4.56 -53.90
N GLN A 96 -4.95 3.65 -52.97
CA GLN A 96 -4.15 3.36 -51.79
C GLN A 96 -3.01 2.38 -52.13
N SER A 97 -2.01 2.30 -51.26
CA SER A 97 -0.90 1.35 -51.37
C SER A 97 -0.89 0.44 -50.14
N TYR A 98 -0.66 -0.85 -50.35
CA TYR A 98 -0.62 -1.87 -49.29
C TYR A 98 0.65 -2.70 -49.41
N ILE A 99 1.26 -3.02 -48.27
CA ILE A 99 2.23 -4.11 -48.18
C ILE A 99 1.46 -5.40 -47.89
N HIS A 100 1.47 -6.31 -48.87
CA HIS A 100 0.98 -7.66 -48.69
C HIS A 100 2.11 -8.57 -48.24
N CYS A 101 1.82 -9.42 -47.25
CA CYS A 101 2.81 -10.25 -46.58
C CYS A 101 2.71 -11.69 -47.09
N ASN A 102 3.55 -12.03 -48.07
CA ASN A 102 3.47 -13.28 -48.85
C ASN A 102 3.82 -14.52 -48.00
N LYS A 103 4.84 -14.44 -47.14
CA LYS A 103 5.35 -15.54 -46.30
C LYS A 103 6.11 -14.99 -45.07
N PRO A 104 6.34 -15.78 -44.00
CA PRO A 104 7.10 -15.34 -42.84
C PRO A 104 8.58 -14.97 -43.15
N GLY A 105 9.21 -14.22 -42.25
CA GLY A 105 10.62 -13.82 -42.28
C GLY A 105 10.84 -12.30 -42.15
N ARG A 106 12.10 -11.87 -42.03
CA ARG A 106 12.47 -10.46 -42.17
C ARG A 106 12.27 -10.02 -43.63
N ALA A 107 11.71 -8.84 -43.83
CA ALA A 107 11.45 -8.26 -45.14
C ALA A 107 11.83 -6.78 -45.14
N ALA A 108 12.16 -6.22 -46.30
CA ALA A 108 12.43 -4.80 -46.44
C ALA A 108 11.78 -4.19 -47.70
N PHE A 109 11.41 -2.92 -47.60
CA PHE A 109 11.02 -2.09 -48.75
C PHE A 109 11.57 -0.67 -48.60
N LYS A 110 11.70 0.03 -49.72
CA LYS A 110 12.28 1.37 -49.82
C LYS A 110 11.31 2.32 -50.49
N VAL A 111 11.06 3.46 -49.84
CA VAL A 111 10.20 4.51 -50.35
C VAL A 111 11.07 5.65 -50.86
N HIS A 112 10.77 6.15 -52.07
CA HIS A 112 11.52 7.20 -52.76
C HIS A 112 10.61 8.39 -53.09
N TYR A 113 11.09 9.60 -52.80
CA TYR A 113 10.42 10.87 -53.08
C TYR A 113 11.43 11.95 -53.48
N GLY A 114 11.49 12.26 -54.78
CA GLY A 114 12.56 13.10 -55.32
C GLY A 114 13.93 12.50 -55.01
N ASN A 115 14.81 13.28 -54.37
CA ASN A 115 16.14 12.82 -53.95
C ASN A 115 16.17 12.14 -52.57
N LEU A 116 15.03 12.03 -51.88
CA LEU A 116 14.93 11.32 -50.60
C LEU A 116 14.59 9.85 -50.85
N SER A 117 15.28 8.95 -50.15
CA SER A 117 14.83 7.56 -49.99
C SER A 117 14.96 7.13 -48.54
N LYS A 118 14.03 6.28 -48.09
CA LYS A 118 14.01 5.73 -46.74
C LYS A 118 13.59 4.26 -46.80
N GLU A 119 14.38 3.44 -46.14
CA GLU A 119 14.21 1.99 -46.09
C GLU A 119 13.48 1.61 -44.79
N VAL A 120 12.62 0.60 -44.89
CA VAL A 120 11.82 0.08 -43.78
C VAL A 120 12.02 -1.42 -43.73
N GLU A 121 12.65 -1.90 -42.67
CA GLU A 121 12.62 -3.31 -42.30
C GLU A 121 11.34 -3.63 -41.53
N VAL A 122 10.79 -4.82 -41.78
CA VAL A 122 9.68 -5.41 -41.03
C VAL A 122 9.96 -6.89 -40.79
N THR A 123 9.25 -7.51 -39.85
CA THR A 123 9.25 -8.97 -39.69
C THR A 123 7.84 -9.49 -39.88
N VAL A 124 7.65 -10.32 -40.90
CA VAL A 124 6.41 -11.06 -41.15
C VAL A 124 6.46 -12.36 -40.34
N LYS A 125 5.39 -12.64 -39.61
CA LYS A 125 5.24 -13.83 -38.76
C LYS A 125 4.35 -14.88 -39.40
N GLU A 126 4.24 -16.04 -38.77
CA GLU A 126 3.26 -17.07 -39.13
C GLU A 126 1.96 -16.90 -38.32
N THR A 127 0.80 -17.04 -38.96
CA THR A 127 -0.51 -16.97 -38.30
C THR A 127 -0.84 -18.33 -37.66
N ASN A 128 -0.14 -18.65 -36.55
CA ASN A 128 -0.27 -19.92 -35.84
C ASN A 128 -0.65 -19.66 -34.36
N PRO A 129 -1.96 -19.57 -34.02
CA PRO A 129 -2.39 -19.33 -32.65
C PRO A 129 -2.12 -20.54 -31.75
N SER A 130 -1.44 -20.28 -30.64
CA SER A 130 -0.86 -21.24 -29.71
C SER A 130 -1.88 -21.66 -28.65
N LYS A 131 -2.65 -20.72 -28.09
CA LYS A 131 -3.70 -21.00 -27.10
C LYS A 131 -4.83 -21.78 -27.77
N LYS A 132 -5.36 -22.81 -27.10
CA LYS A 132 -6.38 -23.71 -27.67
C LYS A 132 -7.77 -23.55 -27.03
N GLU A 133 -7.84 -23.16 -25.76
CA GLU A 133 -9.10 -22.99 -25.01
C GLU A 133 -8.97 -21.93 -23.90
N SER A 134 -10.09 -21.55 -23.27
CA SER A 134 -10.12 -20.74 -22.05
C SER A 134 -9.64 -21.56 -20.85
N SER A 135 -8.66 -21.04 -20.11
CA SER A 135 -7.86 -21.81 -19.15
C SER A 135 -7.94 -21.30 -17.71
N PHE A 136 -8.26 -20.02 -17.48
CA PHE A 136 -8.62 -19.50 -16.16
C PHE A 136 -10.14 -19.60 -15.93
N TYR A 137 -10.96 -19.23 -16.92
CA TYR A 137 -12.41 -19.39 -16.92
C TYR A 137 -12.84 -20.72 -17.57
N THR A 138 -12.38 -21.83 -16.98
CA THR A 138 -12.70 -23.19 -17.44
C THR A 138 -14.21 -23.42 -17.60
N GLN A 139 -14.62 -24.29 -18.52
CA GLN A 139 -16.05 -24.53 -18.80
C GLN A 139 -16.83 -24.96 -17.54
N GLU A 140 -16.20 -25.68 -16.61
CA GLU A 140 -16.84 -26.07 -15.34
C GLU A 140 -17.12 -24.87 -14.42
N LYS A 141 -16.19 -23.89 -14.32
CA LYS A 141 -16.46 -22.62 -13.61
C LYS A 141 -17.66 -21.89 -14.22
N ILE A 142 -17.72 -21.82 -15.55
CA ILE A 142 -18.82 -21.13 -16.27
C ILE A 142 -20.15 -21.84 -16.07
N LYS A 143 -20.17 -23.18 -16.18
CA LYS A 143 -21.33 -24.03 -15.87
C LYS A 143 -21.78 -23.81 -14.43
N GLN A 144 -20.85 -23.84 -13.47
CA GLN A 144 -21.17 -23.64 -12.06
C GLN A 144 -21.74 -22.24 -11.79
N ALA A 145 -21.25 -21.21 -12.47
CA ALA A 145 -21.83 -19.87 -12.41
C ALA A 145 -23.25 -19.80 -12.99
N ALA A 146 -23.53 -20.47 -14.12
CA ALA A 146 -24.88 -20.56 -14.67
C ALA A 146 -25.85 -21.28 -13.72
N GLU A 147 -25.43 -22.40 -13.11
CA GLU A 147 -26.19 -23.10 -12.07
C GLU A 147 -26.43 -22.21 -10.83
N ASN A 148 -25.41 -21.49 -10.37
CA ASN A 148 -25.52 -20.58 -9.21
C ASN A 148 -26.46 -19.40 -9.49
N ILE A 149 -26.44 -18.84 -10.71
CA ILE A 149 -27.37 -17.77 -11.15
C ILE A 149 -28.82 -18.22 -11.14
N LEU A 150 -29.10 -19.49 -11.47
CA LEU A 150 -30.45 -20.06 -11.39
C LEU A 150 -30.89 -20.40 -9.96
N LYS A 151 -29.93 -20.64 -9.06
CA LYS A 151 -30.15 -21.15 -7.69
C LYS A 151 -30.17 -20.07 -6.60
N TYR A 152 -29.49 -18.94 -6.80
CA TYR A 152 -29.27 -17.94 -5.74
C TYR A 152 -29.56 -16.50 -6.20
N ASP A 153 -30.42 -15.80 -5.47
CA ASP A 153 -30.79 -14.39 -5.75
C ASP A 153 -29.59 -13.43 -5.76
N TRP A 154 -28.58 -13.67 -4.93
CA TRP A 154 -27.37 -12.84 -4.90
C TRP A 154 -26.55 -12.97 -6.19
N ALA A 155 -26.48 -14.18 -6.76
CA ALA A 155 -25.74 -14.51 -7.98
C ALA A 155 -26.49 -13.98 -9.21
N LYS A 156 -27.82 -14.16 -9.24
CA LYS A 156 -28.70 -13.48 -10.21
C LYS A 156 -28.53 -11.96 -10.15
N GLY A 157 -28.60 -11.36 -8.96
CA GLY A 157 -28.39 -9.93 -8.77
C GLY A 157 -26.99 -9.45 -9.19
N GLN A 158 -25.96 -10.30 -9.09
CA GLN A 158 -24.63 -10.02 -9.63
C GLN A 158 -24.63 -10.00 -11.17
N LYS A 159 -25.25 -11.01 -11.83
CA LYS A 159 -25.47 -11.00 -13.28
C LYS A 159 -26.21 -9.73 -13.70
N ASP A 160 -27.37 -9.46 -13.11
CA ASP A 160 -28.26 -8.38 -13.52
C ASP A 160 -27.56 -7.00 -13.41
N ARG A 161 -26.74 -6.77 -12.38
CA ARG A 161 -25.90 -5.57 -12.25
C ARG A 161 -24.82 -5.46 -13.34
N VAL A 162 -24.15 -6.55 -13.68
CA VAL A 162 -23.09 -6.59 -14.71
C VAL A 162 -23.70 -6.38 -16.11
N VAL A 163 -24.77 -7.12 -16.42
CA VAL A 163 -25.53 -7.01 -17.68
C VAL A 163 -26.10 -5.61 -17.87
N SER A 164 -26.56 -4.94 -16.81
CA SER A 164 -27.00 -3.55 -16.87
C SER A 164 -25.89 -2.60 -17.32
N ARG A 165 -24.69 -2.68 -16.72
CA ARG A 165 -23.53 -1.84 -17.12
C ARG A 165 -23.02 -2.18 -18.52
N ALA A 166 -22.94 -3.46 -18.88
CA ALA A 166 -22.58 -3.87 -20.24
C ALA A 166 -23.54 -3.31 -21.30
N ASN A 167 -24.85 -3.28 -21.03
CA ASN A 167 -25.82 -2.64 -21.93
C ASN A 167 -25.70 -1.10 -21.97
N HIS A 168 -25.37 -0.47 -20.86
CA HIS A 168 -25.06 0.97 -20.81
C HIS A 168 -23.87 1.32 -21.71
N TRP A 169 -22.78 0.55 -21.62
CA TRP A 169 -21.63 0.72 -22.53
C TRP A 169 -22.00 0.48 -24.00
N LEU A 170 -22.73 -0.60 -24.34
CA LEU A 170 -23.18 -0.86 -25.72
C LEU A 170 -24.13 0.20 -26.29
N LYS A 171 -24.89 0.89 -25.43
CA LYS A 171 -25.79 1.99 -25.83
C LYS A 171 -25.01 3.24 -26.24
N ASN A 172 -23.97 3.59 -25.49
CA ASN A 172 -23.19 4.81 -25.70
C ASN A 172 -22.02 4.62 -26.69
N TYR A 173 -21.44 3.41 -26.75
CA TYR A 173 -20.24 3.11 -27.54
C TYR A 173 -20.50 2.07 -28.64
N SER A 174 -20.62 2.55 -29.88
CA SER A 174 -20.65 1.69 -31.06
C SER A 174 -19.31 0.97 -31.29
N PRO A 175 -19.27 -0.15 -32.04
CA PRO A 175 -18.03 -0.87 -32.38
C PRO A 175 -16.91 0.01 -32.94
N LYS A 176 -17.24 1.05 -33.72
CA LYS A 176 -16.27 2.03 -34.24
C LYS A 176 -15.73 2.97 -33.16
N MET A 177 -16.56 3.35 -32.19
CA MET A 177 -16.12 4.15 -31.03
C MET A 177 -15.24 3.33 -30.08
N LEU A 178 -15.55 2.06 -29.84
CA LEU A 178 -14.69 1.17 -29.06
C LEU A 178 -13.29 1.03 -29.68
N TYR A 179 -13.20 0.89 -31.00
CA TYR A 179 -11.92 0.83 -31.72
C TYR A 179 -11.11 2.14 -31.62
N TYR A 180 -11.76 3.31 -31.67
CA TYR A 180 -11.06 4.62 -31.53
C TYR A 180 -10.82 5.05 -30.07
N LEU A 181 -11.43 4.38 -29.09
CA LEU A 181 -11.27 4.69 -27.67
C LEU A 181 -9.83 4.40 -27.19
N VAL A 182 -9.18 3.37 -27.75
CA VAL A 182 -7.79 3.02 -27.42
C VAL A 182 -6.84 3.95 -28.20
N PRO A 183 -6.10 4.87 -27.56
CA PRO A 183 -5.29 5.85 -28.26
C PRO A 183 -3.89 5.33 -28.57
N SER A 184 -3.26 5.85 -29.64
CA SER A 184 -1.87 5.51 -29.97
C SER A 184 -0.89 6.02 -28.89
N GLN A 185 0.34 5.54 -28.93
CA GLN A 185 1.45 6.05 -28.12
C GLN A 185 1.71 7.56 -28.32
N SER A 186 1.13 8.21 -29.34
CA SER A 186 1.23 9.67 -29.53
C SER A 186 0.45 10.50 -28.51
N ILE A 187 -0.50 9.93 -27.75
CA ILE A 187 -1.15 10.64 -26.62
C ILE A 187 -0.47 10.26 -25.29
N PRO A 188 0.08 11.23 -24.53
CA PRO A 188 0.68 10.98 -23.22
C PRO A 188 -0.32 10.46 -22.17
N ARG A 189 0.21 9.93 -21.06
CA ARG A 189 -0.55 9.60 -19.84
C ARG A 189 0.10 10.30 -18.64
N SER A 190 -0.70 10.80 -17.69
CA SER A 190 -0.22 11.39 -16.43
C SER A 190 -1.24 11.20 -15.32
N MET A 191 -0.84 10.71 -14.14
CA MET A 191 -1.75 10.56 -13.00
C MET A 191 -2.14 11.89 -12.35
N ALA A 192 -1.45 13.00 -12.65
CA ALA A 192 -1.71 14.33 -12.07
C ALA A 192 -1.55 15.45 -13.11
N VAL A 193 -2.45 16.45 -13.08
CA VAL A 193 -2.42 17.59 -14.00
C VAL A 193 -1.25 18.54 -13.68
N ASN A 194 -1.19 19.06 -12.45
CA ASN A 194 -0.11 19.90 -11.92
C ASN A 194 -0.08 19.86 -10.37
N SER A 195 0.72 18.97 -9.79
CA SER A 195 0.73 18.74 -8.33
C SER A 195 1.26 19.90 -7.50
N LEU A 196 2.01 20.84 -8.08
CA LEU A 196 2.58 21.99 -7.35
C LEU A 196 1.59 23.16 -7.24
N HIS A 197 0.85 23.47 -8.30
CA HIS A 197 -0.04 24.65 -8.33
C HIS A 197 -1.53 24.31 -8.18
N GLY A 198 -1.92 23.04 -8.36
CA GLY A 198 -3.32 22.63 -8.34
C GLY A 198 -4.03 23.00 -9.64
N CYS A 199 -5.13 23.75 -9.55
CA CYS A 199 -5.91 24.17 -10.72
C CYS A 199 -5.44 25.52 -11.28
N LEU A 200 -5.35 25.65 -12.61
CA LEU A 200 -4.93 26.89 -13.28
C LEU A 200 -5.77 28.13 -12.92
N ALA A 201 -7.03 27.95 -12.50
CA ALA A 201 -7.92 29.04 -12.12
C ALA A 201 -7.98 29.31 -10.60
N CYS A 202 -8.19 28.28 -9.77
CA CYS A 202 -8.40 28.43 -8.32
C CYS A 202 -7.22 27.92 -7.47
N GLY A 203 -6.07 27.66 -8.08
CA GLY A 203 -4.87 27.16 -7.44
C GLY A 203 -5.11 25.92 -6.59
N LYS A 204 -4.55 25.95 -5.37
CA LYS A 204 -4.62 24.88 -4.37
C LYS A 204 -5.97 24.65 -3.71
N ASN A 205 -7.00 25.46 -3.99
CA ASN A 205 -8.35 25.19 -3.46
C ASN A 205 -8.94 23.86 -3.95
N ILE A 206 -8.42 23.29 -5.05
CA ILE A 206 -8.85 21.99 -5.59
C ILE A 206 -8.41 20.79 -4.72
N ASP A 207 -7.32 20.90 -3.96
CA ASP A 207 -6.73 19.78 -3.20
C ASP A 207 -7.67 19.22 -2.10
N ARG A 208 -8.66 20.01 -1.65
CA ARG A 208 -9.72 19.57 -0.71
C ARG A 208 -10.61 18.44 -1.25
N TYR A 209 -10.54 18.16 -2.56
CA TYR A 209 -11.25 17.08 -3.23
C TYR A 209 -10.36 15.83 -3.43
N GLY A 210 -9.18 15.78 -2.80
CA GLY A 210 -8.26 14.65 -2.79
C GLY A 210 -7.15 14.71 -3.85
N ASN A 211 -6.30 13.69 -3.88
CA ASN A 211 -5.07 13.65 -4.69
C ASN A 211 -5.31 13.66 -6.21
N TYR A 212 -6.47 13.19 -6.67
CA TYR A 212 -6.85 13.07 -8.09
C TYR A 212 -8.22 13.73 -8.33
N PRO A 213 -8.34 15.06 -8.16
CA PRO A 213 -9.62 15.71 -7.90
C PRO A 213 -10.43 16.06 -9.15
N TYR A 214 -9.87 15.93 -10.36
CA TYR A 214 -10.57 16.31 -11.59
C TYR A 214 -11.64 15.28 -11.97
N VAL A 215 -12.87 15.76 -12.21
CA VAL A 215 -13.99 14.94 -12.68
C VAL A 215 -14.08 14.97 -14.21
N SER A 216 -14.68 13.95 -14.80
CA SER A 216 -14.82 13.74 -16.24
C SER A 216 -16.16 13.07 -16.50
N ASP A 217 -16.73 13.25 -17.68
CA ASP A 217 -17.74 12.30 -18.16
C ASP A 217 -17.06 10.94 -18.48
N VAL A 218 -17.87 9.89 -18.60
CA VAL A 218 -17.49 8.54 -19.03
C VAL A 218 -18.44 7.99 -20.11
N ASP A 219 -19.54 8.70 -20.39
CA ASP A 219 -20.54 8.36 -21.41
C ASP A 219 -20.26 9.04 -22.76
N GLU A 220 -19.36 10.04 -22.80
CA GLU A 220 -18.84 10.63 -24.03
C GLU A 220 -17.30 10.75 -24.02
N LEU A 221 -16.67 10.52 -25.17
CA LEU A 221 -15.23 10.76 -25.40
C LEU A 221 -14.99 12.24 -25.78
N ASP A 222 -15.25 13.14 -24.83
CA ASP A 222 -15.24 14.60 -25.00
C ASP A 222 -13.86 15.26 -24.79
N TRP A 223 -12.94 14.53 -24.14
CA TRP A 223 -11.63 15.01 -23.69
C TRP A 223 -11.68 16.21 -22.71
N LYS A 224 -12.67 16.26 -21.79
CA LYS A 224 -12.76 17.31 -20.74
C LYS A 224 -12.57 16.83 -19.31
N LEU A 225 -11.91 17.68 -18.53
CA LEU A 225 -11.69 17.57 -17.09
C LEU A 225 -12.23 18.79 -16.37
N THR A 226 -13.27 18.61 -15.57
CA THR A 226 -13.88 19.70 -14.78
C THR A 226 -13.26 19.76 -13.40
N CYS A 227 -12.86 20.97 -12.97
CA CYS A 227 -12.44 21.24 -11.61
C CYS A 227 -13.67 21.27 -10.68
N PRO A 228 -13.78 20.41 -9.65
CA PRO A 228 -14.96 20.40 -8.77
C PRO A 228 -15.11 21.70 -7.95
N ASN A 229 -13.99 22.38 -7.66
CA ASN A 229 -13.98 23.62 -6.87
C ASN A 229 -14.54 24.83 -7.68
N CYS A 230 -13.96 25.14 -8.85
CA CYS A 230 -14.36 26.31 -9.64
C CYS A 230 -15.36 26.02 -10.77
N GLY A 231 -15.52 24.77 -11.17
CA GLY A 231 -16.44 24.36 -12.23
C GLY A 231 -15.98 24.59 -13.67
N LEU A 232 -14.76 25.12 -13.91
CA LEU A 232 -14.20 25.20 -15.27
C LEU A 232 -13.77 23.83 -15.78
N SER A 233 -13.95 23.63 -17.07
CA SER A 233 -13.58 22.43 -17.82
C SER A 233 -12.31 22.68 -18.64
N PHE A 234 -11.38 21.74 -18.57
CA PHE A 234 -10.08 21.82 -19.20
C PHE A 234 -9.84 20.63 -20.14
N PRO A 235 -9.02 20.79 -21.19
CA PRO A 235 -8.41 22.05 -21.60
C PRO A 235 -9.47 23.00 -22.19
N SER A 236 -9.16 24.28 -22.27
CA SER A 236 -10.14 25.33 -22.66
C SER A 236 -10.55 25.28 -24.13
N ASN A 237 -9.82 24.52 -24.95
CA ASN A 237 -9.99 24.40 -26.39
C ASN A 237 -10.84 23.17 -26.80
N ASN A 238 -11.10 22.99 -28.10
CA ASN A 238 -11.86 21.83 -28.58
C ASN A 238 -10.92 20.68 -28.96
N PHE A 239 -10.39 19.98 -27.95
CA PHE A 239 -9.46 18.88 -28.20
C PHE A 239 -10.12 17.67 -28.89
N ARG A 240 -11.43 17.42 -28.70
CA ARG A 240 -12.15 16.34 -29.41
C ARG A 240 -12.04 16.48 -30.94
N GLU A 241 -12.33 17.66 -31.47
CA GLU A 241 -12.27 17.91 -32.91
C GLU A 241 -10.82 18.04 -33.42
N TYR A 242 -9.88 18.45 -32.55
CA TYR A 242 -8.45 18.39 -32.86
C TYR A 242 -7.95 16.94 -32.96
N TYR A 243 -8.35 16.07 -32.02
CA TYR A 243 -8.06 14.64 -32.01
C TYR A 243 -8.65 13.96 -33.25
N ALA A 244 -9.92 14.22 -33.57
CA ALA A 244 -10.59 13.69 -34.75
C ALA A 244 -9.90 14.10 -36.06
N GLY A 245 -9.47 15.37 -36.17
CA GLY A 245 -8.68 15.85 -37.31
C GLY A 245 -7.27 15.24 -37.42
N GLY A 246 -6.75 14.68 -36.32
CA GLY A 246 -5.47 13.98 -36.28
C GLY A 246 -5.52 12.47 -36.52
N LEU A 247 -6.70 11.86 -36.66
CA LEU A 247 -6.81 10.42 -36.91
C LEU A 247 -6.49 10.08 -38.37
N ASP A 248 -5.58 9.12 -38.58
CA ASP A 248 -5.40 8.50 -39.89
C ASP A 248 -6.53 7.51 -40.25
N GLN A 249 -6.48 6.97 -41.47
CA GLN A 249 -7.47 6.01 -41.98
C GLN A 249 -7.60 4.74 -41.13
N SER A 250 -6.59 4.44 -40.30
CA SER A 250 -6.55 3.27 -39.42
C SER A 250 -6.83 3.60 -37.95
N GLY A 251 -7.22 4.85 -37.65
CA GLY A 251 -7.53 5.32 -36.30
C GLY A 251 -6.31 5.52 -35.41
N ASN A 252 -5.15 5.83 -35.99
CA ASN A 252 -3.96 6.23 -35.24
C ASN A 252 -3.91 7.76 -35.16
N PHE A 253 -3.69 8.33 -33.97
CA PHE A 253 -3.52 9.78 -33.84
C PHE A 253 -2.13 10.21 -34.32
N ILE A 254 -2.11 11.26 -35.15
CA ILE A 254 -0.93 11.88 -35.75
C ILE A 254 -0.99 13.40 -35.45
N PRO A 255 -0.13 13.94 -34.57
CA PRO A 255 -0.12 15.36 -34.25
C PRO A 255 -0.01 16.26 -35.49
N GLU A 256 0.79 15.85 -36.47
CA GLU A 256 0.99 16.61 -37.71
C GLU A 256 -0.27 16.69 -38.60
N LEU A 257 -1.19 15.72 -38.48
CA LEU A 257 -2.51 15.81 -39.14
C LEU A 257 -3.46 16.72 -38.37
N ALA A 258 -3.42 16.68 -37.03
CA ALA A 258 -4.22 17.57 -36.19
C ALA A 258 -3.83 19.05 -36.39
N GLU A 259 -2.52 19.33 -36.41
CA GLU A 259 -1.97 20.65 -36.77
C GLU A 259 -2.42 21.09 -38.17
N HIS A 260 -2.40 20.18 -39.15
CA HIS A 260 -2.85 20.49 -40.51
C HIS A 260 -4.36 20.77 -40.59
N ALA A 261 -5.19 19.96 -39.92
CA ALA A 261 -6.63 20.17 -39.88
C ALA A 261 -6.99 21.52 -39.22
N ASP A 262 -6.37 21.84 -38.08
CA ASP A 262 -6.51 23.13 -37.38
C ASP A 262 -6.04 24.31 -38.26
N TRP A 263 -4.94 24.14 -39.00
CA TRP A 263 -4.47 25.13 -39.98
C TRP A 263 -5.46 25.32 -41.15
N VAL A 264 -6.06 24.25 -41.68
CA VAL A 264 -7.07 24.33 -42.76
C VAL A 264 -8.31 25.09 -42.30
N LEU A 265 -8.78 24.89 -41.06
CA LEU A 265 -9.88 25.68 -40.48
C LEU A 265 -9.49 27.17 -40.43
N LYS A 266 -8.26 27.48 -39.98
CA LYS A 266 -7.73 28.86 -39.95
C LYS A 266 -7.60 29.49 -41.35
N GLN A 267 -7.27 28.72 -42.39
CA GLN A 267 -7.27 29.23 -43.78
C GLN A 267 -8.67 29.54 -44.33
N LYS A 268 -9.73 28.91 -43.78
CA LYS A 268 -11.13 29.22 -44.13
C LYS A 268 -11.69 30.43 -43.37
N GLY A 269 -10.92 31.03 -42.47
CA GLY A 269 -11.37 32.10 -41.58
C GLY A 269 -12.06 31.61 -40.30
N GLU A 270 -12.04 30.31 -40.03
CA GLU A 270 -12.54 29.73 -38.78
C GLU A 270 -11.49 29.87 -37.67
N LYS A 271 -11.90 29.88 -36.39
CA LYS A 271 -10.96 30.05 -35.26
C LYS A 271 -9.95 28.89 -35.08
N GLY A 272 -10.21 27.75 -35.71
CA GLY A 272 -9.54 26.47 -35.42
C GLY A 272 -10.03 25.83 -34.12
N ASN A 273 -9.32 24.78 -33.70
CA ASN A 273 -9.59 23.96 -32.53
C ASN A 273 -8.60 24.17 -31.38
N LEU A 274 -7.40 24.69 -31.64
CA LEU A 274 -6.43 25.13 -30.62
C LEU A 274 -6.64 26.61 -30.24
N ILE A 275 -7.73 26.90 -29.53
CA ILE A 275 -8.06 28.24 -29.01
C ILE A 275 -8.93 28.14 -27.74
N ASN A 276 -8.68 29.01 -26.76
CA ASN A 276 -9.47 29.13 -25.52
C ASN A 276 -10.92 29.55 -25.83
N ARG A 277 -11.89 28.64 -25.59
CA ARG A 277 -13.32 28.91 -25.83
C ARG A 277 -13.94 29.89 -24.83
N TYR A 278 -13.36 30.08 -23.64
CA TYR A 278 -13.88 31.06 -22.69
C TYR A 278 -13.74 32.52 -23.16
N THR A 279 -12.95 32.78 -24.19
CA THR A 279 -12.96 34.08 -24.92
C THR A 279 -14.30 34.38 -25.63
N GLU A 280 -15.20 33.40 -25.75
CA GLU A 280 -16.57 33.56 -26.27
C GLU A 280 -17.55 34.02 -25.18
N GLY A 281 -17.14 33.97 -23.89
CA GLY A 281 -17.88 34.49 -22.75
C GLY A 281 -18.01 33.49 -21.59
N LEU A 282 -18.49 34.01 -20.45
CA LEU A 282 -18.99 33.26 -19.31
C LEU A 282 -20.28 33.92 -18.82
N SER A 283 -21.25 33.12 -18.38
CA SER A 283 -22.45 33.63 -17.70
C SER A 283 -22.10 34.27 -16.34
N ASP A 284 -22.98 35.12 -15.82
CA ASP A 284 -22.71 35.78 -14.53
C ASP A 284 -22.76 34.82 -13.34
N GLU A 285 -23.50 33.71 -13.44
CA GLU A 285 -23.48 32.64 -12.43
C GLU A 285 -22.15 31.86 -12.48
N GLU A 286 -21.57 31.61 -13.66
CA GLU A 286 -20.22 31.05 -13.76
C GLU A 286 -19.18 32.01 -13.16
N LYS A 287 -19.19 33.30 -13.51
CA LYS A 287 -18.28 34.30 -12.91
C LYS A 287 -18.42 34.36 -11.38
N LYS A 288 -19.66 34.27 -10.86
CA LYS A 288 -19.97 34.17 -9.42
C LYS A 288 -19.43 32.88 -8.79
N LYS A 289 -19.55 31.73 -9.48
CA LYS A 289 -18.94 30.46 -9.06
C LYS A 289 -17.40 30.55 -9.00
N LEU A 290 -16.75 31.21 -9.97
CA LEU A 290 -15.30 31.45 -9.94
C LEU A 290 -14.87 32.25 -8.71
N ARG A 291 -15.57 33.35 -8.41
CA ARG A 291 -15.32 34.18 -7.21
C ARG A 291 -15.47 33.37 -5.92
N ASN A 292 -16.57 32.64 -5.78
CA ASN A 292 -16.83 31.77 -4.63
C ASN A 292 -15.79 30.65 -4.47
N ALA A 293 -15.17 30.22 -5.57
CA ALA A 293 -14.09 29.23 -5.60
C ALA A 293 -12.69 29.81 -5.31
N GLY A 294 -12.57 31.12 -5.09
CA GLY A 294 -11.32 31.83 -4.80
C GLY A 294 -10.50 32.21 -6.04
N VAL A 295 -11.12 32.34 -7.22
CA VAL A 295 -10.48 32.85 -8.44
C VAL A 295 -10.49 34.39 -8.40
N SER A 296 -9.37 35.04 -8.75
CA SER A 296 -9.27 36.51 -8.75
C SER A 296 -9.88 37.15 -10.01
N GLU A 297 -10.28 38.42 -9.92
CA GLU A 297 -10.76 39.17 -11.09
C GLU A 297 -9.70 39.28 -12.20
N GLU A 298 -8.41 39.29 -11.85
CA GLU A 298 -7.32 39.23 -12.82
C GLU A 298 -7.34 37.90 -13.59
N THR A 299 -7.47 36.77 -12.89
CA THR A 299 -7.58 35.45 -13.54
C THR A 299 -8.87 35.32 -14.35
N ILE A 300 -10.01 35.87 -13.88
CA ILE A 300 -11.25 35.94 -14.67
C ILE A 300 -11.04 36.79 -15.94
N THR A 301 -10.31 37.90 -15.85
CA THR A 301 -9.97 38.73 -17.01
C THR A 301 -9.07 37.98 -18.00
N GLN A 302 -8.05 37.25 -17.52
CA GLN A 302 -7.19 36.40 -18.36
C GLN A 302 -8.00 35.29 -19.06
N ILE A 303 -8.88 34.60 -18.34
CA ILE A 303 -9.77 33.54 -18.88
C ILE A 303 -10.60 34.05 -20.09
N LEU A 304 -11.06 35.30 -20.02
CA LEU A 304 -11.92 35.91 -21.05
C LEU A 304 -11.13 36.61 -22.19
N SER A 305 -9.82 36.80 -22.07
CA SER A 305 -9.02 37.63 -23.02
C SER A 305 -7.78 36.94 -23.61
N ASP A 306 -7.12 36.02 -22.90
CA ASP A 306 -6.00 35.25 -23.43
C ASP A 306 -6.53 34.05 -24.23
N SER A 307 -6.41 34.15 -25.56
CA SER A 307 -6.80 33.10 -26.51
C SER A 307 -6.00 31.79 -26.38
N THR A 308 -4.91 31.80 -25.62
CA THR A 308 -4.06 30.63 -25.32
C THR A 308 -4.28 30.06 -23.92
N TRP A 309 -5.02 30.74 -23.04
CA TRP A 309 -5.18 30.33 -21.64
C TRP A 309 -5.79 28.93 -21.51
N GLY A 310 -5.10 28.01 -20.84
CA GLY A 310 -5.57 26.64 -20.60
C GLY A 310 -5.69 25.76 -21.85
N VAL A 311 -5.13 26.16 -23.00
CA VAL A 311 -5.14 25.40 -24.26
C VAL A 311 -4.14 24.24 -24.18
N ASP A 312 -4.57 23.04 -24.57
CA ASP A 312 -3.76 21.82 -24.62
C ASP A 312 -3.86 21.20 -26.03
N ASP A 313 -2.71 20.84 -26.59
CA ASP A 313 -2.53 20.21 -27.91
C ASP A 313 -2.29 18.68 -27.79
N GLY A 314 -2.38 18.14 -26.57
CA GLY A 314 -2.04 16.77 -26.20
C GLY A 314 -0.82 16.70 -25.29
N MET A 315 0.07 17.69 -25.34
CA MET A 315 1.33 17.73 -24.58
C MET A 315 1.29 18.62 -23.32
N GLY A 316 0.14 19.20 -22.99
CA GLY A 316 -0.09 19.99 -21.76
C GLY A 316 0.13 21.50 -21.93
N TYR A 317 -0.76 22.29 -21.34
CA TYR A 317 -0.65 23.75 -21.37
C TYR A 317 0.67 24.22 -20.73
N ARG A 318 1.37 25.13 -21.42
CA ARG A 318 2.71 25.68 -21.12
C ARG A 318 3.90 24.71 -21.23
N PHE A 319 3.72 23.49 -21.75
CA PHE A 319 4.83 22.55 -21.94
C PHE A 319 5.93 23.09 -22.87
N ASN A 320 7.20 22.85 -22.53
CA ASN A 320 8.34 23.35 -23.31
C ASN A 320 9.53 22.38 -23.32
N LEU A 321 9.67 21.63 -24.42
CA LEU A 321 10.76 20.67 -24.69
C LEU A 321 12.19 21.23 -24.58
N LYS A 322 12.38 22.55 -24.52
CA LYS A 322 13.70 23.18 -24.35
C LYS A 322 14.10 23.37 -22.89
N ASP A 323 13.15 23.54 -21.97
CA ASP A 323 13.44 23.55 -20.53
C ASP A 323 13.66 22.10 -20.06
N LYS A 324 14.92 21.69 -19.98
CA LYS A 324 15.30 20.35 -19.54
C LYS A 324 15.58 20.26 -18.03
N GLN A 325 15.38 21.34 -17.26
CA GLN A 325 15.58 21.31 -15.81
C GLN A 325 14.26 21.14 -15.05
N GLN A 326 13.16 21.75 -15.52
CA GLN A 326 11.83 21.60 -14.91
C GLN A 326 10.76 21.06 -15.87
N TYR A 327 11.08 20.88 -17.15
CA TYR A 327 10.12 20.52 -18.22
C TYR A 327 8.95 21.51 -18.34
N GLY A 328 9.10 22.74 -17.82
CA GLY A 328 8.12 23.81 -17.86
C GLY A 328 6.84 23.55 -17.06
N ASN A 329 6.92 22.84 -15.92
CA ASN A 329 5.80 22.44 -15.03
C ASN A 329 4.38 22.57 -15.65
N PRO A 330 4.04 21.73 -16.65
CA PRO A 330 2.86 21.92 -17.48
C PRO A 330 1.56 21.58 -16.74
N TYR A 331 0.43 21.95 -17.32
CA TYR A 331 -0.88 21.42 -16.92
C TYR A 331 -1.30 20.34 -17.91
N THR A 332 -1.11 19.08 -17.52
CA THR A 332 -1.20 17.91 -18.42
C THR A 332 -2.63 17.37 -18.57
N TYR A 333 -3.58 18.23 -18.95
CA TYR A 333 -5.01 17.90 -18.97
C TYR A 333 -5.34 16.69 -19.85
N ILE A 334 -4.89 16.67 -21.10
CA ILE A 334 -5.16 15.54 -22.00
C ILE A 334 -4.49 14.25 -21.52
N ALA A 335 -3.28 14.34 -20.95
CA ALA A 335 -2.59 13.18 -20.39
C ALA A 335 -3.30 12.60 -19.15
N TYR A 336 -3.92 13.46 -18.33
CA TYR A 336 -4.74 13.04 -17.19
C TYR A 336 -6.07 12.43 -17.63
N TYR A 337 -6.72 13.00 -18.65
CA TYR A 337 -7.94 12.41 -19.22
C TYR A 337 -7.65 11.04 -19.84
N ASN A 338 -6.54 10.87 -20.56
CA ASN A 338 -6.11 9.58 -21.10
C ASN A 338 -5.87 8.55 -19.96
N HIS A 339 -5.08 8.93 -18.95
CA HIS A 339 -4.75 8.07 -17.82
C HIS A 339 -6.01 7.68 -17.02
N TRP A 340 -6.79 8.65 -16.54
CA TRP A 340 -7.90 8.40 -15.62
C TRP A 340 -9.22 8.10 -16.32
N THR A 341 -9.61 8.85 -17.35
CA THR A 341 -10.90 8.64 -18.02
C THR A 341 -10.81 7.45 -18.95
N VAL A 342 -9.97 7.53 -19.98
CA VAL A 342 -9.91 6.53 -21.07
C VAL A 342 -9.46 5.17 -20.54
N TRP A 343 -8.30 5.07 -19.89
CA TRP A 343 -7.82 3.77 -19.40
C TRP A 343 -8.53 3.28 -18.14
N TYR A 344 -8.63 4.10 -17.10
CA TYR A 344 -9.11 3.66 -15.79
C TYR A 344 -10.65 3.63 -15.61
N LYS A 345 -11.40 4.58 -16.17
CA LYS A 345 -12.87 4.67 -16.01
C LYS A 345 -13.66 4.10 -17.19
N MET A 346 -13.06 3.98 -18.38
CA MET A 346 -13.74 3.48 -19.59
C MET A 346 -13.23 2.10 -20.01
N ILE A 347 -12.05 1.99 -20.63
CA ILE A 347 -11.51 0.74 -21.18
C ILE A 347 -11.50 -0.38 -20.14
N THR A 348 -11.00 -0.08 -18.94
CA THR A 348 -10.85 -1.10 -17.88
C THR A 348 -12.22 -1.62 -17.37
N PRO A 349 -13.20 -0.78 -16.99
CA PRO A 349 -14.55 -1.24 -16.69
C PRO A 349 -15.30 -1.87 -17.86
N MET A 350 -15.13 -1.37 -19.10
CA MET A 350 -15.75 -1.98 -20.29
C MET A 350 -15.29 -3.42 -20.49
N LEU A 351 -13.98 -3.69 -20.41
CA LEU A 351 -13.44 -5.04 -20.53
C LEU A 351 -13.96 -5.98 -19.42
N GLU A 352 -14.05 -5.50 -18.18
CA GLU A 352 -14.58 -6.26 -17.04
C GLU A 352 -16.09 -6.53 -17.18
N ASP A 353 -16.88 -5.52 -17.52
CA ASP A 353 -18.33 -5.62 -17.68
C ASP A 353 -18.72 -6.49 -18.88
N PHE A 354 -18.08 -6.30 -20.04
CA PHE A 354 -18.36 -7.10 -21.23
C PHE A 354 -17.97 -8.58 -21.05
N SER A 355 -16.80 -8.85 -20.48
CA SER A 355 -16.34 -10.24 -20.28
C SER A 355 -17.19 -10.97 -19.24
N LEU A 356 -17.51 -10.35 -18.10
CA LEU A 356 -18.40 -10.94 -17.10
C LEU A 356 -19.84 -11.08 -17.62
N ALA A 357 -20.35 -10.11 -18.38
CA ALA A 357 -21.67 -10.22 -18.99
C ALA A 357 -21.74 -11.40 -19.98
N TYR A 358 -20.72 -11.58 -20.83
CA TYR A 358 -20.60 -12.76 -21.70
C TYR A 358 -20.60 -14.05 -20.87
N LEU A 359 -19.71 -14.17 -19.87
CA LEU A 359 -19.58 -15.39 -19.04
C LEU A 359 -20.90 -15.77 -18.34
N PHE A 360 -21.63 -14.79 -17.81
CA PHE A 360 -22.88 -15.04 -17.08
C PHE A 360 -24.12 -15.23 -17.99
N THR A 361 -24.03 -14.94 -19.29
CA THR A 361 -25.17 -15.06 -20.23
C THR A 361 -24.99 -16.12 -21.31
N LYS A 362 -23.76 -16.51 -21.69
CA LYS A 362 -23.47 -17.52 -22.73
C LYS A 362 -24.15 -18.88 -22.50
N MET A 363 -24.41 -19.24 -21.24
CA MET A 363 -25.06 -20.49 -20.82
C MET A 363 -26.42 -20.26 -20.12
N SER A 364 -27.00 -19.05 -20.23
CA SER A 364 -28.34 -18.79 -19.71
C SER A 364 -29.39 -19.70 -20.35
N SER A 365 -30.43 -20.07 -19.61
CA SER A 365 -31.59 -20.78 -20.16
C SER A 365 -32.38 -19.91 -21.15
N ASP A 366 -32.34 -18.59 -21.00
CA ASP A 366 -33.01 -17.63 -21.89
C ASP A 366 -32.27 -17.51 -23.25
N PRO A 367 -32.93 -17.81 -24.39
CA PRO A 367 -32.32 -17.65 -25.71
C PRO A 367 -31.92 -16.22 -26.06
N SER A 368 -32.62 -15.21 -25.54
CA SER A 368 -32.32 -13.79 -25.78
C SER A 368 -31.06 -13.35 -25.04
N GLU A 369 -30.84 -13.84 -23.82
CA GLU A 369 -29.57 -13.60 -23.10
C GLU A 369 -28.39 -14.28 -23.80
N ARG A 370 -28.56 -15.53 -24.28
CA ARG A 370 -27.51 -16.22 -25.05
C ARG A 370 -27.18 -15.51 -26.37
N ALA A 371 -28.18 -14.97 -27.07
CA ALA A 371 -27.95 -14.18 -28.27
C ALA A 371 -27.22 -12.86 -27.93
N LYS A 372 -27.63 -12.19 -26.85
CA LYS A 372 -27.03 -10.93 -26.40
C LYS A 372 -25.60 -11.10 -25.87
N ALA A 373 -25.24 -12.30 -25.38
CA ALA A 373 -23.88 -12.63 -24.97
C ALA A 373 -22.83 -12.36 -26.07
N VAL A 374 -23.21 -12.56 -27.34
CA VAL A 374 -22.33 -12.32 -28.50
C VAL A 374 -21.94 -10.84 -28.62
N ASP A 375 -22.90 -9.91 -28.48
CA ASP A 375 -22.62 -8.47 -28.54
C ASP A 375 -21.57 -8.03 -27.50
N TYR A 376 -21.62 -8.58 -26.28
CA TYR A 376 -20.63 -8.28 -25.24
C TYR A 376 -19.25 -8.84 -25.59
N ALA A 377 -19.19 -10.09 -26.08
CA ALA A 377 -17.93 -10.70 -26.48
C ALA A 377 -17.28 -9.95 -27.65
N GLU A 378 -18.04 -9.54 -28.67
CA GLU A 378 -17.53 -8.75 -29.80
C GLU A 378 -17.00 -7.38 -29.35
N ALA A 379 -17.70 -6.70 -28.46
CA ALA A 379 -17.26 -5.41 -27.90
C ALA A 379 -15.93 -5.54 -27.13
N ALA A 380 -15.77 -6.60 -26.34
CA ALA A 380 -14.50 -6.92 -25.69
C ALA A 380 -13.39 -7.26 -26.71
N ILE A 381 -13.66 -8.13 -27.70
CA ILE A 381 -12.68 -8.54 -28.71
C ILE A 381 -12.14 -7.34 -29.50
N ILE A 382 -12.99 -6.36 -29.84
CA ILE A 382 -12.57 -5.14 -30.54
C ILE A 382 -11.60 -4.28 -29.70
N LEU A 383 -11.87 -4.14 -28.39
CA LEU A 383 -10.94 -3.47 -27.47
C LEU A 383 -9.62 -4.24 -27.34
N LEU A 384 -9.69 -5.56 -27.14
CA LEU A 384 -8.52 -6.42 -26.93
C LEU A 384 -7.59 -6.47 -28.15
N ASP A 385 -8.14 -6.62 -29.36
CA ASP A 385 -7.36 -6.62 -30.60
C ASP A 385 -6.67 -5.27 -30.84
N ARG A 386 -7.33 -4.15 -30.51
CA ARG A 386 -6.76 -2.81 -30.65
C ARG A 386 -5.73 -2.46 -29.58
N ILE A 387 -5.87 -3.01 -28.36
CA ILE A 387 -4.83 -2.94 -27.33
C ILE A 387 -3.58 -3.72 -27.78
N ALA A 388 -3.75 -4.89 -28.38
CA ALA A 388 -2.65 -5.71 -28.88
C ALA A 388 -1.88 -5.08 -30.07
N ASP A 389 -2.52 -4.22 -30.87
CA ASP A 389 -1.83 -3.43 -31.91
C ASP A 389 -0.82 -2.43 -31.32
N TYR A 390 -1.10 -1.85 -30.15
CA TYR A 390 -0.31 -0.74 -29.58
C TYR A 390 0.57 -1.12 -28.37
N PHE A 391 0.26 -2.20 -27.64
CA PHE A 391 1.02 -2.59 -26.44
C PHE A 391 2.52 -2.86 -26.67
N PRO A 392 3.00 -3.28 -27.85
CA PRO A 392 4.44 -3.32 -28.17
C PRO A 392 5.11 -1.94 -28.28
N GLU A 393 4.34 -0.87 -28.53
CA GLU A 393 4.83 0.50 -28.75
C GLU A 393 4.68 1.40 -27.51
N TYR A 394 3.81 1.04 -26.56
CA TYR A 394 3.58 1.79 -25.34
C TYR A 394 4.80 1.77 -24.38
N HIS A 395 5.43 2.93 -24.18
CA HIS A 395 6.40 3.15 -23.11
C HIS A 395 6.27 4.56 -22.52
N LEU A 396 6.17 4.68 -21.20
CA LEU A 396 6.06 5.98 -20.52
C LEU A 396 7.40 6.70 -20.38
N LYS A 397 8.53 5.99 -20.54
CA LYS A 397 9.89 6.58 -20.51
C LYS A 397 10.14 7.60 -21.63
N GLU A 398 9.36 7.56 -22.71
CA GLU A 398 9.43 8.52 -23.81
C GLU A 398 8.86 9.91 -23.44
N PHE A 399 8.02 9.98 -22.39
CA PHE A 399 7.45 11.24 -21.92
C PHE A 399 8.33 11.87 -20.82
N PRO A 400 8.75 13.15 -20.98
CA PRO A 400 9.68 13.78 -20.04
C PRO A 400 9.03 14.12 -18.70
N ARG A 401 9.73 13.79 -17.60
CA ARG A 401 9.34 14.13 -16.23
C ARG A 401 10.54 14.25 -15.30
N SER A 402 10.39 15.02 -14.22
CA SER A 402 11.40 15.22 -13.16
C SER A 402 10.72 15.18 -11.80
N GLY A 403 10.94 14.13 -11.00
CA GLY A 403 10.16 13.92 -9.77
C GLY A 403 8.66 13.86 -10.05
N TYR A 404 7.90 14.82 -9.52
CA TYR A 404 6.46 15.00 -9.76
C TYR A 404 6.13 15.99 -10.92
N TYR A 405 7.13 16.62 -11.54
CA TYR A 405 6.94 17.57 -12.66
C TYR A 405 6.86 16.87 -14.01
N GLY A 406 5.97 17.34 -14.90
CA GLY A 406 5.77 16.75 -16.23
C GLY A 406 4.78 15.58 -16.23
N PHE A 407 4.99 14.60 -17.10
CA PHE A 407 4.10 13.44 -17.27
C PHE A 407 4.33 12.38 -16.17
N THR A 408 3.86 12.67 -14.96
CA THR A 408 4.06 11.81 -13.78
C THR A 408 3.08 10.64 -13.76
N ASN A 409 3.54 9.45 -13.41
CA ASN A 409 2.75 8.20 -13.43
C ASN A 409 3.15 7.32 -12.23
N SER A 410 2.39 6.26 -11.95
CA SER A 410 2.58 5.42 -10.75
C SER A 410 3.68 4.38 -10.96
N ASP A 411 4.93 4.77 -10.64
CA ASP A 411 6.15 4.02 -10.97
C ASP A 411 7.24 4.08 -9.88
N GLY A 412 6.89 4.55 -8.67
CA GLY A 412 7.81 4.73 -7.53
C GLY A 412 8.85 5.85 -7.69
N HIS A 413 8.96 6.47 -8.87
CA HIS A 413 9.93 7.52 -9.23
C HIS A 413 11.42 7.12 -9.15
N HIS A 414 11.77 5.92 -8.67
CA HIS A 414 13.16 5.50 -8.40
C HIS A 414 14.07 5.48 -9.62
N SER A 415 13.58 4.95 -10.75
CA SER A 415 14.42 4.62 -11.91
C SER A 415 13.91 5.22 -13.23
N PRO A 416 14.79 5.67 -14.15
CA PRO A 416 14.44 5.92 -15.54
C PRO A 416 14.03 4.67 -16.34
N LEU A 417 14.38 3.47 -15.87
CA LEU A 417 14.02 2.19 -16.52
C LEU A 417 12.58 1.80 -16.16
N ASN A 418 12.26 1.81 -14.86
CA ASN A 418 11.05 1.21 -14.31
C ASN A 418 9.80 2.10 -14.50
N ARG A 419 9.61 2.70 -15.69
CA ARG A 419 8.54 3.68 -15.98
C ARG A 419 7.20 3.04 -16.36
N GLY A 420 7.22 1.84 -16.96
CA GLY A 420 6.04 1.14 -17.44
C GLY A 420 5.57 1.57 -18.83
N ARG A 421 4.50 0.92 -19.28
CA ARG A 421 3.93 1.04 -20.63
C ARG A 421 2.69 1.93 -20.68
N ILE A 422 1.67 1.68 -19.87
CA ILE A 422 0.33 2.29 -20.04
C ILE A 422 0.07 3.45 -19.07
N VAL A 423 -0.01 3.18 -17.76
CA VAL A 423 -0.34 4.12 -16.66
C VAL A 423 0.73 4.18 -15.56
N GLY A 424 1.74 3.32 -15.60
CA GLY A 424 2.90 3.35 -14.70
C GLY A 424 3.25 1.95 -14.22
N SER A 425 4.53 1.67 -14.00
CA SER A 425 5.00 0.30 -13.75
C SER A 425 4.40 -0.40 -12.53
N ILE A 426 3.89 0.33 -11.53
CA ILE A 426 3.14 -0.24 -10.40
C ILE A 426 1.71 -0.59 -10.85
N TRP A 427 1.04 0.33 -11.53
CA TRP A 427 -0.38 0.27 -11.87
C TRP A 427 -0.71 -0.56 -13.12
N ASP A 428 0.24 -0.68 -14.05
CA ASP A 428 0.18 -1.54 -15.23
C ASP A 428 -0.09 -3.00 -14.85
N ASN A 429 0.40 -3.48 -13.70
CA ASN A 429 0.15 -4.85 -13.24
C ASN A 429 -1.35 -5.17 -13.11
N ASP A 430 -2.12 -4.28 -12.48
CA ASP A 430 -3.55 -4.51 -12.26
C ASP A 430 -4.38 -4.26 -13.53
N LEU A 431 -3.98 -3.28 -14.34
CA LEU A 431 -4.59 -3.01 -15.64
C LEU A 431 -4.38 -4.18 -16.63
N ILE A 432 -3.16 -4.72 -16.71
CA ILE A 432 -2.82 -5.87 -17.55
C ILE A 432 -3.55 -7.13 -17.06
N LYS A 433 -3.66 -7.38 -15.76
CA LYS A 433 -4.44 -8.51 -15.24
C LYS A 433 -5.91 -8.46 -15.66
N LYS A 434 -6.54 -7.29 -15.69
CA LYS A 434 -7.92 -7.15 -16.19
C LYS A 434 -8.04 -7.43 -17.69
N ILE A 435 -7.06 -7.00 -18.49
CA ILE A 435 -6.99 -7.32 -19.93
C ILE A 435 -6.80 -8.84 -20.14
N LEU A 436 -5.96 -9.50 -19.33
CA LEU A 436 -5.75 -10.96 -19.34
C LEU A 436 -7.03 -11.74 -19.01
N TYR A 437 -7.74 -11.36 -17.93
CA TYR A 437 -9.02 -11.98 -17.57
C TYR A 437 -10.07 -11.80 -18.68
N ALA A 438 -10.18 -10.60 -19.24
CA ALA A 438 -11.14 -10.32 -20.31
C ALA A 438 -10.85 -11.16 -21.57
N TYR A 439 -9.58 -11.30 -21.97
CA TYR A 439 -9.19 -12.16 -23.10
C TYR A 439 -9.48 -13.64 -22.83
N ASP A 440 -9.09 -14.19 -21.68
CA ASP A 440 -9.35 -15.60 -21.38
C ASP A 440 -10.85 -15.92 -21.32
N ALA A 441 -11.66 -14.99 -20.81
CA ALA A 441 -13.11 -15.10 -20.77
C ALA A 441 -13.74 -15.17 -22.17
N VAL A 442 -13.35 -14.27 -23.09
CA VAL A 442 -13.96 -14.17 -24.42
C VAL A 442 -13.24 -14.98 -25.51
N PHE A 443 -12.09 -15.60 -25.22
CA PHE A 443 -11.34 -16.41 -26.18
C PHE A 443 -12.19 -17.42 -26.98
N PRO A 444 -13.13 -18.18 -26.37
CA PRO A 444 -13.97 -19.12 -27.11
C PRO A 444 -14.95 -18.45 -28.08
N ALA A 445 -15.28 -17.17 -27.90
CA ALA A 445 -16.15 -16.42 -28.80
C ALA A 445 -15.41 -15.93 -30.07
N ILE A 446 -14.07 -15.91 -30.08
CA ILE A 446 -13.30 -15.45 -31.25
C ILE A 446 -13.55 -16.35 -32.48
N ASP A 447 -13.81 -17.66 -32.29
CA ASP A 447 -14.16 -18.57 -33.38
C ASP A 447 -15.61 -18.44 -33.87
N MET A 448 -16.44 -17.66 -33.15
CA MET A 448 -17.87 -17.43 -33.44
C MET A 448 -18.18 -15.95 -33.76
N ILE A 449 -17.15 -15.12 -33.96
CA ILE A 449 -17.24 -13.69 -34.24
C ILE A 449 -18.04 -13.42 -35.54
N SER A 450 -18.97 -12.46 -35.50
CA SER A 450 -19.82 -12.17 -36.66
C SER A 450 -19.07 -11.46 -37.79
N SER A 451 -19.63 -11.56 -38.99
CA SER A 451 -19.20 -10.79 -40.17
C SER A 451 -19.23 -9.27 -39.95
N LYS A 452 -20.07 -8.77 -39.04
CA LYS A 452 -20.18 -7.35 -38.69
C LYS A 452 -18.97 -6.89 -37.86
N ALA A 453 -18.57 -7.65 -36.84
CA ALA A 453 -17.40 -7.34 -36.04
C ALA A 453 -16.10 -7.52 -36.84
N THR A 454 -15.96 -8.60 -37.61
CA THR A 454 -14.77 -8.77 -38.48
C THR A 454 -14.68 -7.73 -39.58
N SER A 455 -15.78 -7.34 -40.23
CA SER A 455 -15.78 -6.22 -41.19
C SER A 455 -15.37 -4.90 -40.53
N THR A 456 -15.78 -4.67 -39.27
CA THR A 456 -15.37 -3.50 -38.49
C THR A 456 -13.85 -3.51 -38.24
N LEU A 457 -13.30 -4.65 -37.81
CA LEU A 457 -11.86 -4.82 -37.59
C LEU A 457 -11.06 -4.64 -38.88
N THR A 458 -11.45 -5.26 -40.00
CA THR A 458 -10.71 -5.14 -41.28
C THR A 458 -10.76 -3.72 -41.83
N LEU A 459 -11.91 -3.05 -41.75
CA LEU A 459 -12.08 -1.68 -42.25
C LEU A 459 -11.26 -0.69 -41.42
N LEU A 460 -11.35 -0.77 -40.09
CA LEU A 460 -10.73 0.21 -39.20
C LEU A 460 -9.23 -0.03 -38.97
N SER A 461 -8.73 -1.27 -39.11
CA SER A 461 -7.29 -1.57 -39.07
C SER A 461 -6.57 -1.42 -40.42
N GLY A 462 -7.31 -1.23 -41.51
CA GLY A 462 -6.75 -1.23 -42.86
C GLY A 462 -6.04 -2.54 -43.24
N ASN A 463 -6.35 -3.66 -42.58
CA ASN A 463 -5.78 -4.98 -42.84
C ASN A 463 -6.89 -6.03 -43.01
N THR A 464 -7.05 -6.55 -44.23
CA THR A 464 -8.11 -7.52 -44.57
C THR A 464 -7.93 -8.90 -43.92
N ALA A 465 -6.73 -9.26 -43.45
CA ALA A 465 -6.51 -10.56 -42.80
C ALA A 465 -7.09 -10.66 -41.38
N LYS A 466 -7.36 -9.51 -40.72
CA LYS A 466 -8.12 -9.45 -39.44
C LYS A 466 -9.58 -9.92 -39.56
N ALA A 467 -10.01 -10.40 -40.74
CA ALA A 467 -11.26 -11.11 -40.93
C ALA A 467 -11.32 -12.50 -40.25
N THR A 468 -10.17 -13.08 -39.87
CA THR A 468 -10.10 -14.49 -39.44
C THR A 468 -9.87 -14.65 -37.92
N PRO A 469 -10.54 -15.62 -37.26
CA PRO A 469 -10.31 -15.93 -35.84
C PRO A 469 -8.85 -16.21 -35.50
N ALA A 470 -8.13 -16.91 -36.39
CA ALA A 470 -6.71 -17.21 -36.20
C ALA A 470 -5.84 -15.95 -36.16
N ARG A 471 -6.06 -14.99 -37.07
CA ARG A 471 -5.30 -13.72 -37.10
C ARG A 471 -5.58 -12.85 -35.88
N ILE A 472 -6.82 -12.83 -35.38
CA ILE A 472 -7.20 -12.11 -34.14
C ILE A 472 -6.50 -12.75 -32.93
N LYS A 473 -6.55 -14.09 -32.80
CA LYS A 473 -5.85 -14.82 -31.73
C LYS A 473 -4.34 -14.57 -31.75
N SER A 474 -3.68 -14.75 -32.90
CA SER A 474 -2.25 -14.47 -33.05
C SER A 474 -1.90 -13.01 -32.74
N ASN A 475 -2.76 -12.03 -33.10
CA ASN A 475 -2.51 -10.62 -32.80
C ASN A 475 -2.35 -10.40 -31.29
N PHE A 476 -3.25 -10.96 -30.48
CA PHE A 476 -3.24 -10.81 -29.03
C PHE A 476 -2.14 -11.66 -28.36
N GLU A 477 -1.91 -12.89 -28.82
CA GLU A 477 -0.82 -13.74 -28.29
C GLU A 477 0.54 -13.05 -28.41
N ASP A 478 0.82 -12.43 -29.56
CA ASP A 478 2.12 -11.82 -29.82
C ASP A 478 2.23 -10.36 -29.38
N GLY A 479 1.17 -9.58 -29.63
CA GLY A 479 1.11 -8.15 -29.33
C GLY A 479 0.88 -7.86 -27.85
N PHE A 480 0.32 -8.82 -27.10
CA PHE A 480 0.05 -8.67 -25.67
C PHE A 480 0.71 -9.77 -24.82
N LEU A 481 0.35 -11.05 -24.99
CA LEU A 481 0.81 -12.11 -24.06
C LEU A 481 2.33 -12.28 -24.06
N ARG A 482 2.95 -12.40 -25.25
CA ARG A 482 4.41 -12.49 -25.43
C ARG A 482 5.15 -11.15 -25.22
N GLU A 483 4.46 -10.05 -24.96
CA GLU A 483 5.06 -8.79 -24.53
C GLU A 483 5.17 -8.69 -22.99
N ILE A 484 4.28 -9.32 -22.23
CA ILE A 484 4.32 -9.33 -20.76
C ILE A 484 5.64 -9.86 -20.17
N PRO A 485 6.23 -11.01 -20.59
CA PRO A 485 7.52 -11.45 -20.07
C PRO A 485 8.66 -10.49 -20.44
N LYS A 486 8.56 -9.79 -21.58
CA LYS A 486 9.55 -8.76 -21.97
C LYS A 486 9.44 -7.53 -21.07
N ALA A 487 8.22 -7.04 -20.84
CA ALA A 487 7.92 -5.94 -19.93
C ALA A 487 8.35 -6.27 -18.48
N TYR A 488 8.15 -7.52 -18.05
CA TYR A 488 8.66 -8.04 -16.78
C TYR A 488 10.20 -7.95 -16.72
N THR A 489 10.93 -8.62 -17.62
CA THR A 489 12.41 -8.62 -17.61
C THR A 489 13.02 -7.21 -17.78
N GLN A 490 12.33 -6.30 -18.46
CA GLN A 490 12.73 -4.89 -18.63
C GLN A 490 12.33 -3.98 -17.46
N ALA A 491 11.66 -4.50 -16.44
CA ALA A 491 11.11 -3.76 -15.29
C ALA A 491 10.08 -2.66 -15.64
N ASP A 492 9.48 -2.72 -16.85
CA ASP A 492 8.23 -2.00 -17.15
C ASP A 492 7.10 -2.47 -16.20
N LEU A 493 7.19 -3.69 -15.64
CA LEU A 493 6.26 -4.21 -14.62
C LEU A 493 6.92 -4.26 -13.24
N GLN A 494 6.57 -3.31 -12.38
CA GLN A 494 7.21 -3.03 -11.09
C GLN A 494 6.21 -2.60 -10.00
N GLY A 495 5.34 -3.50 -9.54
CA GLY A 495 4.49 -3.27 -8.36
C GLY A 495 5.11 -3.66 -7.00
N ASN A 496 4.37 -3.47 -5.91
CA ASN A 496 4.63 -4.05 -4.59
C ASN A 496 4.73 -5.60 -4.67
N PRO A 497 5.28 -6.27 -3.64
CA PRO A 497 5.40 -7.73 -3.61
C PRO A 497 4.09 -8.46 -3.97
N GLY A 498 4.20 -9.45 -4.86
CA GLY A 498 3.09 -10.23 -5.41
C GLY A 498 2.46 -9.63 -6.68
N MET A 499 2.47 -8.30 -6.88
CA MET A 499 1.75 -7.67 -8.00
C MET A 499 2.30 -8.11 -9.37
N HIS A 500 3.61 -7.97 -9.57
CA HIS A 500 4.26 -8.28 -10.86
C HIS A 500 4.40 -9.80 -11.06
N GLN A 501 4.62 -10.58 -9.99
CA GLN A 501 4.57 -12.04 -10.08
C GLN A 501 3.18 -12.54 -10.47
N SER A 502 2.10 -11.98 -9.90
CA SER A 502 0.72 -12.33 -10.27
C SER A 502 0.38 -12.00 -11.73
N THR A 503 1.01 -10.97 -12.30
CA THR A 503 0.80 -10.58 -13.70
C THR A 503 1.47 -11.55 -14.66
N LEU A 504 2.71 -11.99 -14.37
CA LEU A 504 3.41 -13.00 -15.16
C LEU A 504 2.78 -14.40 -15.00
N ALA A 505 2.37 -14.77 -13.78
CA ALA A 505 1.67 -16.03 -13.51
C ALA A 505 0.32 -16.09 -14.23
N LEU A 506 -0.48 -15.00 -14.19
CA LEU A 506 -1.74 -14.95 -14.93
C LEU A 506 -1.50 -15.01 -16.44
N ALA A 507 -0.48 -14.32 -16.97
CA ALA A 507 -0.14 -14.40 -18.39
C ALA A 507 0.19 -15.83 -18.82
N ALA A 508 0.93 -16.58 -17.99
CA ALA A 508 1.28 -17.97 -18.25
C ALA A 508 0.07 -18.91 -18.24
N VAL A 509 -0.80 -18.81 -17.22
CA VAL A 509 -2.02 -19.61 -17.10
C VAL A 509 -3.06 -19.24 -18.16
N VAL A 510 -3.17 -17.96 -18.53
CA VAL A 510 -4.03 -17.50 -19.64
C VAL A 510 -3.47 -17.92 -20.99
N PHE A 511 -2.15 -17.99 -21.19
CA PHE A 511 -1.59 -18.46 -22.46
C PHE A 511 -1.77 -19.97 -22.65
N ASN A 512 -1.52 -20.75 -21.59
CA ASN A 512 -1.69 -22.22 -21.52
C ASN A 512 -1.10 -22.98 -22.72
N ALA A 513 0.11 -22.61 -23.15
CA ALA A 513 0.83 -23.26 -24.24
C ALA A 513 2.32 -23.38 -23.90
N ASN A 514 2.87 -24.59 -24.07
CA ASN A 514 4.24 -24.93 -23.67
C ASN A 514 5.20 -24.93 -24.88
N PRO A 515 6.49 -24.59 -24.69
CA PRO A 515 7.20 -24.44 -23.40
C PRO A 515 6.94 -23.13 -22.65
N GLU A 516 6.43 -22.10 -23.33
CA GLU A 516 6.39 -20.70 -22.85
C GLU A 516 5.64 -20.54 -21.50
N THR A 517 4.46 -21.15 -21.32
CA THR A 517 3.74 -21.16 -20.03
C THR A 517 4.61 -21.69 -18.88
N SER A 518 5.35 -22.78 -19.11
CA SER A 518 6.23 -23.36 -18.10
C SER A 518 7.48 -22.51 -17.85
N GLU A 519 8.08 -21.92 -18.89
CA GLU A 519 9.21 -20.97 -18.74
C GLU A 519 8.82 -19.75 -17.90
N TRP A 520 7.62 -19.20 -18.12
CA TRP A 520 7.16 -18.01 -17.40
C TRP A 520 6.83 -18.34 -15.93
N LEU A 521 6.21 -19.50 -15.65
CA LEU A 521 5.97 -19.94 -14.27
C LEU A 521 7.27 -20.33 -13.55
N ASN A 522 8.20 -21.02 -14.21
CA ASN A 522 9.54 -21.27 -13.66
C ASN A 522 10.23 -19.94 -13.31
N THR A 523 10.12 -18.92 -14.17
CA THR A 523 10.65 -17.57 -13.89
C THR A 523 9.99 -16.92 -12.67
N VAL A 524 8.69 -17.11 -12.44
CA VAL A 524 7.96 -16.58 -11.28
C VAL A 524 8.50 -17.15 -9.95
N TYR A 525 8.76 -18.45 -9.86
CA TYR A 525 9.26 -19.07 -8.62
C TYR A 525 10.79 -18.97 -8.46
N LYS A 526 11.55 -18.90 -9.57
CA LYS A 526 13.02 -18.80 -9.59
C LYS A 526 13.56 -17.70 -8.67
N SER A 527 14.58 -18.04 -7.88
CA SER A 527 15.41 -17.08 -7.15
C SER A 527 16.19 -16.19 -8.12
N GLY A 528 16.21 -14.89 -7.86
CA GLY A 528 16.84 -13.90 -8.72
C GLY A 528 16.48 -12.46 -8.33
N TYR A 529 16.95 -11.52 -9.15
CA TYR A 529 16.66 -10.10 -8.96
C TYR A 529 15.19 -9.79 -9.28
N SER A 530 14.44 -9.42 -8.23
CA SER A 530 13.04 -8.97 -8.30
C SER A 530 12.74 -7.88 -7.25
N ASP A 531 13.78 -7.19 -6.75
CA ASP A 531 13.61 -6.06 -5.82
C ASP A 531 13.05 -4.83 -6.56
N TRP A 532 12.34 -3.98 -5.82
CA TRP A 532 11.59 -2.86 -6.36
C TRP A 532 12.37 -1.54 -6.43
N LYS A 533 13.56 -1.50 -5.83
CA LYS A 533 14.36 -0.27 -5.64
C LYS A 533 15.55 -0.10 -6.60
N GLY A 534 15.92 -1.12 -7.37
CA GLY A 534 17.10 -1.10 -8.23
C GLY A 534 16.84 -1.00 -9.73
N ASP A 535 17.93 -0.76 -10.46
CA ASP A 535 17.99 -0.48 -11.91
C ASP A 535 18.37 -1.73 -12.76
N GLU A 536 18.25 -2.92 -12.19
CA GLU A 536 18.71 -4.16 -12.83
C GLU A 536 17.58 -4.91 -13.57
N LYS A 537 17.94 -5.58 -14.68
CA LYS A 537 17.00 -6.46 -15.38
C LYS A 537 16.61 -7.62 -14.48
N ARG A 538 15.35 -8.01 -14.53
CA ARG A 538 14.84 -9.12 -13.73
C ARG A 538 15.14 -10.46 -14.36
N ASP A 539 15.67 -11.37 -13.56
CA ASP A 539 15.96 -12.75 -13.97
C ASP A 539 15.17 -13.79 -13.15
N GLY A 540 14.33 -13.37 -12.21
CA GLY A 540 13.43 -14.24 -11.44
C GLY A 540 12.23 -13.49 -10.85
N GLY A 541 11.41 -14.20 -10.06
CA GLY A 541 10.27 -13.64 -9.32
C GLY A 541 10.35 -13.82 -7.81
N ASN A 542 11.26 -14.68 -7.33
CA ASN A 542 11.75 -14.72 -5.96
C ASN A 542 10.64 -14.90 -4.88
N ILE A 543 9.50 -15.52 -5.23
CA ILE A 543 8.31 -15.65 -4.37
C ILE A 543 8.66 -16.22 -3.00
N MET A 544 9.36 -17.36 -2.97
CA MET A 544 9.56 -18.14 -1.75
C MET A 544 10.52 -17.47 -0.78
N ASN A 545 11.48 -16.71 -1.29
CA ASN A 545 12.30 -15.79 -0.50
C ASN A 545 11.41 -14.71 0.15
N ILE A 546 10.59 -13.98 -0.63
CA ILE A 546 9.77 -12.89 -0.08
C ILE A 546 8.75 -13.39 0.95
N ILE A 547 8.05 -14.49 0.66
CA ILE A 547 7.04 -15.07 1.56
C ILE A 547 7.65 -15.55 2.89
N VAL A 548 8.88 -16.04 2.91
CA VAL A 548 9.49 -16.61 4.13
C VAL A 548 10.37 -15.60 4.89
N ASN A 549 11.10 -14.74 4.17
CA ASN A 549 12.09 -13.81 4.75
C ASN A 549 11.54 -12.40 5.04
N ARG A 550 10.49 -11.96 4.33
CA ARG A 550 9.93 -10.59 4.45
C ARG A 550 8.51 -10.53 5.02
N ILE A 551 7.89 -11.69 5.26
CA ILE A 551 6.71 -11.82 6.13
C ILE A 551 7.21 -12.37 7.46
N ASP A 552 6.86 -11.73 8.57
CA ASP A 552 7.22 -12.18 9.91
C ASP A 552 6.38 -13.40 10.36
N ARG A 553 6.66 -13.93 11.56
CA ARG A 553 5.92 -15.09 12.09
C ARG A 553 4.47 -14.79 12.52
N HIS A 554 4.08 -13.51 12.62
CA HIS A 554 2.71 -13.05 12.88
C HIS A 554 1.98 -12.65 11.58
N GLY A 555 2.58 -12.87 10.41
CA GLY A 555 1.99 -12.56 9.11
C GLY A 555 2.15 -11.12 8.64
N GLN A 556 2.96 -10.31 9.33
CA GLN A 556 3.16 -8.90 8.98
C GLN A 556 4.31 -8.73 7.98
N GLY A 557 4.05 -7.91 6.95
CA GLY A 557 5.03 -7.52 5.95
C GLY A 557 6.10 -6.54 6.46
N ASP A 558 7.12 -6.31 5.65
CA ASP A 558 8.30 -5.53 6.04
C ASP A 558 8.18 -4.01 5.76
N GLU A 559 7.03 -3.54 5.26
CA GLU A 559 6.73 -2.13 4.98
C GLU A 559 6.32 -1.33 6.24
N VAL A 560 6.10 -2.02 7.37
CA VAL A 560 5.76 -1.50 8.72
C VAL A 560 4.34 -0.96 8.87
N GLY A 561 3.91 -0.04 8.00
CA GLY A 561 2.58 0.53 8.06
C GLY A 561 1.51 -0.54 7.85
N LEU A 562 0.58 -0.71 8.81
CA LEU A 562 -0.41 -1.79 8.78
C LEU A 562 -1.29 -1.75 7.53
N LEU A 563 -1.61 -0.57 7.01
CA LEU A 563 -2.35 -0.43 5.74
C LEU A 563 -1.60 -1.08 4.58
N TYR A 564 -0.31 -0.81 4.42
CA TYR A 564 0.53 -1.39 3.36
C TYR A 564 0.73 -2.90 3.55
N ASN A 565 0.99 -3.35 4.78
CA ASN A 565 1.07 -4.77 5.10
C ASN A 565 -0.23 -5.52 4.76
N SER A 566 -1.41 -4.91 4.99
CA SER A 566 -2.71 -5.52 4.65
C SER A 566 -2.90 -5.82 3.15
N LEU A 567 -2.22 -5.06 2.28
CA LEU A 567 -2.29 -5.26 0.82
C LEU A 567 -1.60 -6.55 0.37
N TRP A 568 -0.58 -7.00 1.10
CA TRP A 568 0.22 -8.18 0.74
C TRP A 568 -0.64 -9.44 0.63
N LEU A 569 -1.63 -9.62 1.52
CA LEU A 569 -2.58 -10.73 1.43
C LEU A 569 -3.29 -10.74 0.08
N GLY A 570 -3.78 -9.60 -0.41
CA GLY A 570 -4.45 -9.51 -1.72
C GLY A 570 -3.52 -9.79 -2.90
N ASN A 571 -2.30 -9.26 -2.85
CA ASN A 571 -1.30 -9.46 -3.91
C ASN A 571 -0.90 -10.94 -4.02
N TRP A 572 -0.61 -11.60 -2.89
CA TRP A 572 -0.22 -13.02 -2.87
C TRP A 572 -1.41 -13.96 -3.12
N LEU A 573 -2.61 -13.64 -2.61
CA LEU A 573 -3.84 -14.39 -2.88
C LEU A 573 -4.22 -14.37 -4.37
N THR A 574 -3.86 -13.31 -5.10
CA THR A 574 -4.01 -13.30 -6.56
C THR A 574 -3.24 -14.46 -7.19
N ILE A 575 -1.98 -14.70 -6.79
CA ILE A 575 -1.16 -15.82 -7.29
C ILE A 575 -1.74 -17.16 -6.85
N ALA A 576 -2.09 -17.27 -5.56
CA ALA A 576 -2.67 -18.50 -5.02
C ALA A 576 -3.95 -18.90 -5.77
N ASN A 577 -4.85 -17.95 -6.08
CA ASN A 577 -6.07 -18.20 -6.84
C ASN A 577 -5.83 -18.47 -8.34
N ILE A 578 -4.72 -18.02 -8.92
CA ILE A 578 -4.30 -18.35 -10.30
C ILE A 578 -3.82 -19.81 -10.37
N MET A 579 -3.09 -20.28 -9.36
CA MET A 579 -2.54 -21.64 -9.30
C MET A 579 -3.50 -22.67 -8.70
N ASN A 580 -4.53 -22.24 -7.96
CA ASN A 580 -5.49 -23.13 -7.29
C ASN A 580 -6.25 -24.01 -8.29
N GLY A 581 -6.00 -25.33 -8.22
CA GLY A 581 -6.55 -26.32 -9.14
C GLY A 581 -5.93 -26.32 -10.54
N TYR A 582 -4.94 -25.47 -10.82
CA TYR A 582 -4.23 -25.46 -12.11
C TYR A 582 -3.08 -26.47 -12.10
N THR A 583 -3.28 -27.60 -12.76
CA THR A 583 -2.27 -28.65 -12.93
C THR A 583 -1.56 -28.52 -14.28
N LEU A 584 -0.24 -28.30 -14.25
CA LEU A 584 0.62 -28.56 -15.41
C LEU A 584 1.12 -30.00 -15.36
N ASP A 585 1.10 -30.68 -16.51
CA ASP A 585 1.52 -32.08 -16.67
C ASP A 585 3.05 -32.27 -16.51
N GLY A 586 3.55 -32.10 -15.28
CA GLY A 586 4.94 -32.30 -14.88
C GLY A 586 5.93 -31.21 -15.31
N GLN A 587 5.46 -30.03 -15.73
CA GLN A 587 6.31 -29.06 -16.47
C GLN A 587 6.85 -27.86 -15.67
N ILE A 588 6.37 -27.60 -14.44
CA ILE A 588 7.02 -26.61 -13.57
C ILE A 588 8.23 -27.28 -12.91
N ASN A 589 9.44 -26.87 -13.32
CA ASN A 589 10.71 -27.42 -12.84
C ASN A 589 11.22 -26.54 -11.68
N LEU A 590 10.77 -26.86 -10.47
CA LEU A 590 11.04 -26.09 -9.25
C LEU A 590 12.23 -26.64 -8.47
N ASP A 591 12.92 -25.74 -7.77
CA ASP A 591 13.97 -26.10 -6.83
C ASP A 591 13.46 -27.04 -5.72
N LYS A 592 14.31 -27.98 -5.30
CA LYS A 592 13.95 -29.00 -4.32
C LYS A 592 13.49 -28.37 -3.00
N GLY A 593 12.25 -28.67 -2.61
CA GLY A 593 11.63 -28.15 -1.37
C GLY A 593 10.62 -27.04 -1.60
N ILE A 594 10.45 -26.56 -2.85
CA ILE A 594 9.38 -25.62 -3.19
C ILE A 594 8.08 -26.35 -3.50
N GLU A 595 7.04 -26.01 -2.75
CA GLU A 595 5.65 -26.35 -3.03
C GLU A 595 5.01 -25.16 -3.78
N PRO A 596 4.51 -25.32 -5.02
CA PRO A 596 3.93 -24.22 -5.78
C PRO A 596 2.61 -23.71 -5.21
N ASP A 597 1.81 -24.58 -4.57
CA ASP A 597 0.55 -24.17 -3.96
C ASP A 597 0.78 -23.38 -2.67
N LEU A 598 0.60 -22.05 -2.77
CA LEU A 598 0.78 -21.14 -1.65
C LEU A 598 -0.14 -21.46 -0.47
N PHE A 599 -1.33 -22.06 -0.67
CA PHE A 599 -2.24 -22.42 0.42
C PHE A 599 -1.66 -23.50 1.37
N LYS A 600 -0.60 -24.20 1.00
CA LYS A 600 0.12 -25.12 1.91
C LYS A 600 1.26 -24.45 2.67
N ASN A 601 1.66 -23.24 2.28
CA ASN A 601 2.77 -22.51 2.90
C ASN A 601 2.32 -21.80 4.19
N GLN A 602 2.93 -22.14 5.33
CA GLN A 602 2.52 -21.63 6.64
C GLN A 602 2.68 -20.10 6.80
N ARG A 603 3.64 -19.47 6.09
CA ARG A 603 3.75 -17.99 6.06
C ARG A 603 2.64 -17.34 5.23
N PHE A 604 2.17 -18.00 4.18
CA PHE A 604 1.01 -17.54 3.42
C PHE A 604 -0.30 -17.73 4.21
N LYS A 605 -0.47 -18.83 4.96
CA LYS A 605 -1.56 -18.99 5.95
C LYS A 605 -1.57 -17.82 6.95
N LYS A 606 -0.42 -17.46 7.52
CA LYS A 606 -0.30 -16.35 8.47
C LYS A 606 -0.75 -14.98 7.91
N LEU A 607 -0.75 -14.73 6.59
CA LEU A 607 -1.30 -13.49 6.02
C LEU A 607 -2.82 -13.33 6.27
N PHE A 608 -3.58 -14.44 6.33
CA PHE A 608 -5.02 -14.40 6.68
C PHE A 608 -5.22 -14.18 8.18
N GLU A 609 -4.25 -14.63 8.98
CA GLU A 609 -4.23 -14.51 10.44
C GLU A 609 -3.59 -13.20 10.94
N ALA A 610 -3.04 -12.36 10.04
CA ALA A 610 -2.16 -11.26 10.40
C ALA A 610 -2.84 -10.08 11.08
N ASN A 611 -4.09 -9.77 10.69
CA ASN A 611 -4.73 -8.50 11.03
C ASN A 611 -5.86 -8.64 12.07
N TYR A 612 -6.71 -9.68 12.05
CA TYR A 612 -7.77 -9.78 13.07
C TYR A 612 -7.26 -9.87 14.52
N PRO A 613 -6.08 -10.46 14.84
CA PRO A 613 -5.53 -10.41 16.20
C PRO A 613 -5.07 -9.02 16.65
N LEU A 614 -5.04 -8.02 15.76
CA LEU A 614 -4.64 -6.64 16.04
C LEU A 614 -5.81 -5.72 16.40
N LEU A 615 -7.07 -6.17 16.25
CA LEU A 615 -8.27 -5.41 16.60
C LEU A 615 -8.21 -4.99 18.09
N LEU A 616 -8.11 -3.69 18.36
CA LEU A 616 -7.96 -3.16 19.71
C LEU A 616 -9.25 -3.38 20.52
N THR A 617 -10.37 -3.06 19.89
CA THR A 617 -11.73 -3.46 20.28
C THR A 617 -12.42 -4.06 19.05
N ASP A 618 -13.71 -4.44 19.16
CA ASP A 618 -14.48 -4.97 18.01
C ASP A 618 -14.51 -4.03 16.77
N ASN A 619 -14.12 -2.75 16.89
CA ASN A 619 -14.24 -1.72 15.84
C ASN A 619 -12.97 -0.90 15.50
N TYR A 620 -11.78 -1.24 16.05
CA TYR A 620 -10.61 -0.35 16.00
C TYR A 620 -9.27 -1.05 15.74
N PHE A 621 -8.33 -0.33 15.13
CA PHE A 621 -6.93 -0.73 14.92
C PHE A 621 -5.95 0.34 15.42
N PRO A 622 -4.69 -0.01 15.74
CA PRO A 622 -3.66 0.99 16.01
C PRO A 622 -3.16 1.55 14.66
N HIS A 623 -3.23 2.87 14.46
CA HIS A 623 -2.91 3.51 13.17
C HIS A 623 -1.39 3.70 12.96
N ILE A 624 -0.64 2.60 13.11
CA ILE A 624 0.83 2.56 13.03
C ILE A 624 1.31 2.83 11.60
N GLY A 625 2.22 3.80 11.48
CA GLY A 625 2.82 4.20 10.20
C GLY A 625 1.81 4.85 9.26
N ASP A 626 2.05 4.72 7.95
CA ASP A 626 1.19 5.33 6.91
C ASP A 626 -0.16 4.57 6.79
N SER A 627 -1.05 4.70 7.79
CA SER A 627 -2.28 3.90 7.96
C SER A 627 -3.51 4.74 8.33
N GLU A 628 -4.63 4.53 7.62
CA GLU A 628 -5.95 5.15 7.84
C GLU A 628 -5.93 6.65 8.23
N LYS A 629 -6.72 7.08 9.23
CA LYS A 629 -6.92 8.48 9.67
C LYS A 629 -6.83 8.57 11.19
N ALA A 630 -6.60 9.77 11.71
CA ALA A 630 -6.37 9.96 13.14
C ALA A 630 -7.60 9.54 14.00
N GLY A 631 -7.45 8.44 14.73
CA GLY A 631 -8.45 7.88 15.64
C GLY A 631 -9.74 7.35 15.00
N ASN A 632 -9.78 7.02 13.70
CA ASN A 632 -11.02 6.55 13.10
C ASN A 632 -11.40 5.11 13.53
N PRO A 633 -12.69 4.81 13.75
CA PRO A 633 -13.16 3.43 13.80
C PRO A 633 -13.10 2.82 12.40
N GLY A 634 -12.94 1.50 12.30
CA GLY A 634 -13.05 0.80 11.03
C GLY A 634 -12.43 -0.58 10.99
N HIS A 635 -12.68 -1.26 9.87
CA HIS A 635 -12.12 -2.57 9.56
C HIS A 635 -11.32 -2.59 8.25
N SER A 636 -10.84 -1.44 7.74
CA SER A 636 -10.36 -1.36 6.35
C SER A 636 -9.12 -2.23 6.07
N LEU A 637 -8.33 -2.51 7.11
CA LEU A 637 -7.22 -3.47 7.12
C LEU A 637 -7.64 -4.94 6.91
N ILE A 638 -8.93 -5.27 6.93
CA ILE A 638 -9.44 -6.64 6.70
C ILE A 638 -10.52 -6.65 5.63
N LYS A 639 -10.24 -7.33 4.53
CA LYS A 639 -11.22 -7.63 3.49
C LYS A 639 -11.90 -8.96 3.82
N ILE A 640 -13.15 -8.91 4.29
CA ILE A 640 -13.90 -10.10 4.73
C ILE A 640 -13.89 -11.24 3.71
N ASN A 641 -13.99 -10.93 2.41
CA ASN A 641 -13.93 -11.93 1.33
C ASN A 641 -12.61 -12.71 1.32
N HIS A 642 -11.47 -12.10 1.69
CA HIS A 642 -10.21 -12.83 1.83
C HIS A 642 -10.27 -13.82 3.00
N LEU A 643 -10.88 -13.44 4.12
CA LEU A 643 -11.05 -14.36 5.25
C LEU A 643 -12.00 -15.51 4.90
N ILE A 644 -13.07 -15.26 4.12
CA ILE A 644 -13.96 -16.30 3.60
C ILE A 644 -13.19 -17.31 2.73
N THR A 645 -12.31 -16.84 1.83
CA THR A 645 -11.39 -17.73 1.08
C THR A 645 -10.43 -18.46 2.03
N GLY A 646 -9.85 -17.79 3.02
CA GLY A 646 -8.99 -18.41 4.02
C GLY A 646 -9.69 -19.53 4.79
N TYR A 647 -10.91 -19.29 5.26
CA TYR A 647 -11.71 -20.31 5.95
C TYR A 647 -12.06 -21.49 5.03
N ALA A 648 -12.32 -21.24 3.74
CA ALA A 648 -12.58 -22.31 2.78
C ALA A 648 -11.40 -23.29 2.64
N HIS A 649 -10.16 -22.81 2.77
CA HIS A 649 -8.95 -23.64 2.73
C HIS A 649 -8.52 -24.20 4.11
N TYR A 650 -8.54 -23.38 5.17
CA TYR A 650 -7.95 -23.73 6.47
C TYR A 650 -8.96 -24.18 7.54
N LYS A 651 -10.25 -23.86 7.38
CA LYS A 651 -11.36 -24.23 8.31
C LYS A 651 -11.15 -23.90 9.79
N THR A 652 -10.28 -22.94 10.15
CA THR A 652 -10.01 -22.59 11.55
C THR A 652 -11.19 -21.87 12.22
N PRO A 653 -11.48 -22.15 13.51
CA PRO A 653 -12.54 -21.46 14.23
C PRO A 653 -12.36 -19.93 14.28
N GLU A 654 -11.13 -19.47 14.43
CA GLU A 654 -10.79 -18.05 14.55
C GLU A 654 -11.13 -17.27 13.27
N LEU A 655 -10.95 -17.87 12.09
CA LEU A 655 -11.37 -17.26 10.82
C LEU A 655 -12.89 -17.18 10.72
N ALA A 656 -13.63 -18.24 11.08
CA ALA A 656 -15.09 -18.22 11.12
C ALA A 656 -15.63 -17.13 12.08
N GLN A 657 -15.03 -17.02 13.26
CA GLN A 657 -15.34 -16.02 14.28
C GLN A 657 -15.03 -14.59 13.80
N ALA A 658 -13.90 -14.37 13.11
CA ALA A 658 -13.56 -13.08 12.52
C ALA A 658 -14.50 -12.69 11.37
N ILE A 659 -14.87 -13.62 10.47
CA ILE A 659 -15.85 -13.38 9.40
C ILE A 659 -17.21 -13.00 10.00
N TYR A 660 -17.68 -13.73 11.02
CA TYR A 660 -18.96 -13.45 11.68
C TYR A 660 -18.99 -12.06 12.33
N LEU A 661 -17.92 -11.67 13.04
CA LEU A 661 -17.79 -10.33 13.62
C LEU A 661 -17.86 -9.24 12.55
N LEU A 662 -17.05 -9.37 11.49
CA LEU A 662 -16.95 -8.40 10.40
C LEU A 662 -18.21 -8.31 9.53
N ASN A 663 -19.05 -9.36 9.51
CA ASN A 663 -20.35 -9.36 8.85
C ASN A 663 -21.48 -8.84 9.78
N GLY A 664 -21.15 -8.04 10.78
CA GLY A 664 -22.11 -7.45 11.71
C GLY A 664 -22.78 -8.47 12.63
N LYS A 665 -22.02 -9.47 13.10
CA LYS A 665 -22.51 -10.61 13.91
C LYS A 665 -23.65 -11.36 13.22
N SER A 666 -23.43 -11.71 11.96
CA SER A 666 -24.40 -12.46 11.14
C SER A 666 -23.73 -13.43 10.19
N THR A 667 -24.40 -14.53 9.85
CA THR A 667 -24.03 -15.41 8.74
C THR A 667 -24.82 -15.14 7.45
N LYS A 668 -25.76 -14.19 7.49
CA LYS A 668 -26.54 -13.77 6.32
C LYS A 668 -25.62 -13.20 5.23
N ASN A 669 -25.89 -13.58 3.98
CA ASN A 669 -25.13 -13.18 2.79
C ASN A 669 -23.64 -13.60 2.74
N ILE A 670 -23.14 -14.45 3.65
CA ILE A 670 -21.82 -15.05 3.49
C ILE A 670 -21.90 -16.08 2.35
N HIS A 671 -21.02 -15.97 1.36
CA HIS A 671 -20.86 -16.96 0.30
C HIS A 671 -19.46 -16.88 -0.34
N LEU A 672 -19.04 -17.97 -0.98
CA LEU A 672 -17.92 -17.97 -1.92
C LEU A 672 -18.30 -17.28 -3.24
N ASP A 673 -17.35 -17.13 -4.17
CA ASP A 673 -17.62 -16.50 -5.45
C ASP A 673 -18.62 -17.29 -6.32
N ILE A 674 -19.09 -16.64 -7.39
CA ILE A 674 -20.12 -17.18 -8.29
C ILE A 674 -19.68 -18.42 -9.08
N PHE A 675 -18.38 -18.66 -9.24
CA PHE A 675 -17.82 -19.82 -9.94
C PHE A 675 -17.56 -21.01 -9.00
N SER A 676 -17.63 -20.81 -7.68
CA SER A 676 -17.42 -21.85 -6.67
C SER A 676 -18.63 -22.82 -6.56
N PRO A 677 -18.40 -24.11 -6.25
CA PRO A 677 -19.48 -25.08 -6.03
C PRO A 677 -20.17 -24.89 -4.68
N ASN A 678 -21.51 -24.95 -4.67
CA ASN A 678 -22.36 -24.75 -3.49
C ASN A 678 -21.94 -23.54 -2.60
N PRO A 679 -21.78 -22.34 -3.19
CA PRO A 679 -21.03 -21.23 -2.59
C PRO A 679 -21.59 -20.70 -1.26
N SER A 680 -22.88 -20.90 -0.99
CA SER A 680 -23.53 -20.47 0.28
C SER A 680 -23.49 -21.51 1.40
N ALA A 681 -22.91 -22.71 1.20
CA ALA A 681 -22.78 -23.73 2.25
C ALA A 681 -21.89 -23.24 3.42
N ILE A 682 -20.85 -22.46 3.10
CA ILE A 682 -19.90 -21.86 4.04
C ILE A 682 -20.56 -21.02 5.15
N ALA A 683 -21.74 -20.44 4.90
CA ALA A 683 -22.50 -19.72 5.92
C ALA A 683 -23.03 -20.64 7.04
N GLN A 684 -23.43 -21.86 6.69
CA GLN A 684 -23.92 -22.87 7.65
C GLN A 684 -22.77 -23.53 8.41
N GLU A 685 -21.61 -23.70 7.77
CA GLU A 685 -20.38 -24.13 8.43
C GLU A 685 -19.96 -23.11 9.50
N ILE A 686 -19.90 -21.82 9.15
CA ILE A 686 -19.55 -20.73 10.08
C ILE A 686 -20.59 -20.63 11.21
N ASP A 687 -21.89 -20.66 10.91
CA ASP A 687 -22.98 -20.68 11.91
C ASP A 687 -22.84 -21.84 12.91
N SER A 688 -22.43 -23.02 12.43
CA SER A 688 -22.16 -24.19 13.28
C SER A 688 -20.94 -23.97 14.17
N ILE A 689 -19.87 -23.34 13.67
CA ILE A 689 -18.70 -22.96 14.47
C ILE A 689 -19.06 -21.93 15.55
N ILE A 690 -19.81 -20.86 15.22
CA ILE A 690 -20.21 -19.85 16.23
C ILE A 690 -21.05 -20.49 17.36
N LYS A 691 -21.91 -21.46 17.02
CA LYS A 691 -22.72 -22.21 18.01
C LYS A 691 -21.90 -23.13 18.92
N VAL A 692 -20.72 -23.58 18.50
CA VAL A 692 -19.84 -24.49 19.28
C VAL A 692 -18.72 -23.73 19.99
N ASN A 693 -18.15 -22.71 19.36
CA ASN A 693 -16.96 -22.00 19.81
C ASN A 693 -17.24 -20.58 20.36
N GLY A 694 -18.45 -20.04 20.17
CA GLY A 694 -18.83 -18.67 20.53
C GLY A 694 -18.33 -17.61 19.55
N GLU A 695 -18.46 -16.34 19.91
CA GLU A 695 -17.93 -15.19 19.14
C GLU A 695 -16.42 -14.98 19.36
N LEU A 696 -15.79 -14.20 18.47
CA LEU A 696 -14.37 -13.86 18.58
C LEU A 696 -14.08 -13.11 19.89
N THR A 697 -13.34 -13.74 20.81
CA THR A 697 -12.85 -13.10 22.04
C THR A 697 -11.33 -12.95 21.98
N LEU A 698 -10.86 -11.78 21.54
CA LEU A 698 -9.44 -11.46 21.54
C LEU A 698 -8.94 -11.18 22.96
N LYS A 699 -7.86 -11.87 23.35
CA LYS A 699 -7.18 -11.68 24.64
C LYS A 699 -6.00 -10.71 24.49
N THR A 700 -5.37 -10.36 25.61
CA THR A 700 -4.07 -9.69 25.65
C THR A 700 -3.01 -10.48 24.88
N SER A 701 -2.27 -9.81 23.99
CA SER A 701 -1.31 -10.43 23.05
C SER A 701 -0.05 -9.58 22.88
N ASN A 702 1.07 -10.24 22.59
CA ASN A 702 2.33 -9.62 22.19
C ASN A 702 2.74 -10.18 20.82
N PHE A 703 3.34 -9.35 19.97
CA PHE A 703 3.76 -9.69 18.61
C PHE A 703 5.25 -9.34 18.39
N PRO A 704 6.20 -10.09 19.00
CA PRO A 704 7.59 -9.65 19.16
C PRO A 704 8.43 -9.50 17.90
N ALA A 705 7.94 -9.98 16.75
CA ALA A 705 8.60 -9.82 15.46
C ALA A 705 8.04 -8.64 14.65
N TYR A 706 6.78 -8.24 14.87
CA TYR A 706 6.20 -7.05 14.25
C TYR A 706 6.58 -5.76 15.00
N GLY A 707 6.55 -5.78 16.34
CA GLY A 707 6.86 -4.61 17.18
C GLY A 707 5.72 -4.11 18.06
N LEU A 708 4.71 -4.93 18.37
CA LEU A 708 3.45 -4.48 19.00
C LEU A 708 3.05 -5.34 20.21
N SER A 709 2.55 -4.68 21.27
CA SER A 709 1.85 -5.30 22.41
C SER A 709 0.46 -4.69 22.55
N ILE A 710 -0.54 -5.52 22.86
CA ILE A 710 -1.94 -5.11 23.02
C ILE A 710 -2.50 -5.74 24.30
N LEU A 711 -2.81 -4.89 25.28
CA LEU A 711 -3.32 -5.25 26.61
C LEU A 711 -4.83 -4.98 26.64
N ARG A 712 -5.65 -6.05 26.56
CA ARG A 712 -7.11 -5.95 26.39
C ARG A 712 -7.83 -6.29 27.69
N ASP A 713 -8.68 -5.39 28.18
CA ASP A 713 -9.61 -5.61 29.27
C ASP A 713 -11.05 -5.52 28.73
N ARG A 714 -11.84 -6.59 28.94
CA ARG A 714 -13.18 -6.75 28.37
C ARG A 714 -14.08 -7.47 29.36
N ASP A 715 -15.15 -6.81 29.76
CA ASP A 715 -16.34 -7.50 30.26
C ASP A 715 -17.10 -8.11 29.06
N HIS A 716 -17.63 -9.32 29.26
CA HIS A 716 -18.45 -10.02 28.27
C HIS A 716 -19.90 -9.52 28.20
N LEU A 717 -20.36 -8.74 29.18
CA LEU A 717 -21.78 -8.40 29.35
C LEU A 717 -22.18 -7.00 28.86
N ASN A 718 -21.28 -6.00 28.88
CA ASN A 718 -21.68 -4.58 28.83
C ASN A 718 -21.00 -3.72 27.73
N GLU A 719 -20.41 -4.29 26.69
CA GLU A 719 -19.69 -3.58 25.59
C GLU A 719 -18.48 -2.70 25.98
N LEU A 720 -18.22 -2.51 27.28
CA LEU A 720 -17.12 -1.71 27.85
C LEU A 720 -15.73 -2.37 27.65
N GLN A 721 -15.23 -2.32 26.41
CA GLN A 721 -13.87 -2.73 26.06
C GLN A 721 -12.88 -1.59 26.35
N ARG A 722 -11.73 -1.94 26.93
CA ARG A 722 -10.64 -1.02 27.30
C ARG A 722 -9.30 -1.64 26.88
N THR A 723 -8.57 -0.99 25.97
CA THR A 723 -7.37 -1.57 25.36
C THR A 723 -6.23 -0.56 25.27
N LEU A 724 -5.14 -0.84 25.99
CA LEU A 724 -3.86 -0.15 25.89
C LEU A 724 -2.96 -0.91 24.91
N TRP A 725 -2.35 -0.19 23.96
CA TRP A 725 -1.36 -0.77 23.06
C TRP A 725 -0.03 0.00 23.10
N MET A 726 1.07 -0.72 22.90
CA MET A 726 2.42 -0.17 22.77
C MET A 726 3.05 -0.65 21.48
N PHE A 727 3.36 0.27 20.58
CA PHE A 727 4.22 0.00 19.43
C PHE A 727 5.66 0.33 19.82
N TYR A 728 6.51 -0.68 19.87
CA TYR A 728 7.91 -0.55 20.26
C TYR A 728 8.86 -0.27 19.08
N GLY A 729 8.33 0.41 18.06
CA GLY A 729 9.09 0.98 16.97
C GLY A 729 9.53 -0.03 15.91
N ALA A 730 10.00 0.53 14.79
CA ALA A 730 10.47 -0.21 13.63
C ALA A 730 11.86 0.21 13.18
N ARG A 731 12.44 -0.64 12.33
CA ARG A 731 13.59 -0.30 11.50
C ARG A 731 13.13 0.57 10.33
N SER A 732 14.04 1.38 9.79
CA SER A 732 13.75 2.29 8.66
C SER A 732 13.18 1.51 7.46
N ALA A 733 11.98 1.90 7.04
CA ALA A 733 11.21 1.32 5.95
C ALA A 733 10.65 2.43 5.04
N SER A 734 9.73 2.10 4.14
CA SER A 734 8.98 3.10 3.33
C SER A 734 7.86 3.78 4.12
N HIS A 735 7.12 3.00 4.93
CA HIS A 735 5.83 3.43 5.50
C HIS A 735 5.80 3.39 7.05
N ASN A 736 6.97 3.46 7.71
CA ASN A 736 7.08 3.64 9.16
C ASN A 736 6.97 5.11 9.58
N HIS A 737 6.59 5.35 10.84
CA HIS A 737 6.80 6.63 11.55
C HIS A 737 8.05 6.54 12.45
N ALA A 738 8.44 7.64 13.08
CA ALA A 738 9.60 7.73 13.97
C ALA A 738 9.20 7.56 15.45
N ASP A 739 8.48 6.48 15.75
CA ASP A 739 7.64 6.34 16.95
C ASP A 739 8.01 5.13 17.86
N PRO A 740 9.29 4.98 18.30
CA PRO A 740 9.66 3.89 19.21
C PRO A 740 9.04 4.08 20.60
N LEU A 741 8.47 2.99 21.15
CA LEU A 741 7.76 2.94 22.44
C LEU A 741 6.51 3.85 22.53
N ASN A 742 5.90 4.14 21.39
CA ASN A 742 4.63 4.86 21.24
C ASN A 742 3.46 4.12 21.93
N LEU A 743 2.51 4.86 22.51
CA LEU A 743 1.32 4.34 23.19
C LEU A 743 0.03 4.91 22.60
N GLY A 744 -1.00 4.06 22.52
CA GLY A 744 -2.38 4.49 22.32
C GLY A 744 -3.37 3.71 23.19
N TYR A 745 -4.55 4.26 23.39
CA TYR A 745 -5.54 3.74 24.34
C TYR A 745 -6.97 4.01 23.89
N ILE A 746 -7.78 2.94 23.90
CA ILE A 746 -9.19 2.97 23.49
C ILE A 746 -10.04 2.54 24.69
N ALA A 747 -11.07 3.33 25.00
CA ALA A 747 -12.08 3.02 26.02
C ALA A 747 -13.41 3.71 25.68
N TYR A 748 -14.52 3.14 26.17
CA TYR A 748 -15.87 3.64 25.88
C TYR A 748 -16.21 3.71 24.38
N ASP A 749 -15.61 2.81 23.58
CA ASP A 749 -15.67 2.79 22.10
C ASP A 749 -15.18 4.08 21.41
N LEU A 750 -14.30 4.84 22.09
CA LEU A 750 -13.58 6.00 21.56
C LEU A 750 -12.06 5.75 21.65
N ASP A 751 -11.31 6.18 20.64
CA ASP A 751 -9.85 6.28 20.71
C ASP A 751 -9.47 7.57 21.46
N LEU A 752 -8.83 7.42 22.63
CA LEU A 752 -8.56 8.50 23.57
C LEU A 752 -7.11 9.02 23.49
N MET A 753 -6.23 8.23 22.86
CA MET A 753 -4.84 8.55 22.58
C MET A 753 -4.52 8.14 21.12
N PRO A 754 -5.18 8.76 20.13
CA PRO A 754 -5.12 8.33 18.74
C PRO A 754 -3.79 8.70 18.09
N ASP A 755 -3.21 7.75 17.36
CA ASP A 755 -2.11 8.01 16.43
C ASP A 755 -2.58 8.88 15.25
N PHE A 756 -1.63 9.53 14.58
CA PHE A 756 -1.86 10.44 13.45
C PHE A 756 -2.32 9.72 12.18
N GLY A 757 -1.83 8.50 11.96
CA GLY A 757 -2.11 7.74 10.75
C GLY A 757 -1.55 8.37 9.46
N TYR A 758 -2.20 8.12 8.33
CA TYR A 758 -1.63 8.36 6.99
C TYR A 758 -1.22 9.83 6.75
N PRO A 759 0.07 10.14 6.51
CA PRO A 759 0.61 11.50 6.51
C PRO A 759 0.21 12.33 5.27
N ASN A 760 0.35 13.65 5.35
CA ASN A 760 0.10 14.53 4.21
C ASN A 760 1.21 14.42 3.14
N THR A 761 1.04 13.53 2.15
CA THR A 761 2.04 13.26 1.11
C THR A 761 2.14 14.32 -0.01
N LEU A 762 1.32 15.37 0.00
CA LEU A 762 1.35 16.39 -1.06
C LEU A 762 2.67 17.17 -1.03
N GLY A 763 3.36 17.24 -2.18
CA GLY A 763 4.70 17.85 -2.29
C GLY A 763 5.88 16.91 -1.97
N GLY A 764 5.61 15.70 -1.46
CA GLY A 764 6.64 14.72 -1.06
C GLY A 764 7.54 15.21 0.07
N ASN A 765 8.74 14.63 0.19
CA ASN A 765 9.64 14.71 1.36
C ASN A 765 10.00 16.14 1.84
N ASN A 766 9.75 17.18 1.04
CA ASN A 766 9.98 18.58 1.40
C ASN A 766 8.76 19.23 2.11
N ASN A 767 7.63 18.53 2.25
CA ASN A 767 6.45 19.03 2.94
C ASN A 767 6.66 19.01 4.47
N PRO A 768 6.62 20.17 5.17
CA PRO A 768 6.76 20.22 6.62
C PRO A 768 5.62 19.48 7.34
N GLU A 769 4.42 19.37 6.75
CA GLU A 769 3.34 18.56 7.33
C GLU A 769 3.68 17.06 7.28
N GLN A 770 4.19 16.55 6.16
CA GLN A 770 4.62 15.15 6.05
C GLN A 770 5.74 14.83 7.07
N GLN A 771 6.71 15.74 7.20
CA GLN A 771 7.80 15.59 8.16
C GLN A 771 7.30 15.60 9.61
N TRP A 772 6.34 16.48 9.94
CA TRP A 772 5.69 16.51 11.25
C TRP A 772 4.87 15.24 11.52
N ASN A 773 4.01 14.82 10.58
CA ASN A 773 3.14 13.65 10.76
C ASN A 773 3.93 12.35 11.02
N LYS A 774 5.20 12.28 10.57
CA LYS A 774 6.09 11.12 10.76
C LYS A 774 7.13 11.32 11.88
N SER A 775 7.17 12.48 12.55
CA SER A 775 8.21 12.85 13.54
C SER A 775 7.94 12.28 14.93
N THR A 776 9.00 12.08 15.72
CA THR A 776 8.89 11.55 17.10
C THR A 776 8.07 12.46 18.03
N PRO A 777 8.18 13.82 17.99
CA PRO A 777 7.36 14.69 18.83
C PRO A 777 5.85 14.70 18.48
N ALA A 778 5.43 14.13 17.35
CA ALA A 778 4.02 14.01 16.99
C ALA A 778 3.33 12.74 17.55
N HIS A 779 4.08 11.88 18.25
CA HIS A 779 3.61 10.59 18.79
C HIS A 779 3.76 10.55 20.31
N ASN A 780 3.09 9.60 20.96
CA ASN A 780 3.08 9.44 22.43
C ASN A 780 4.38 8.80 22.97
N THR A 781 5.54 9.42 22.72
CA THR A 781 6.85 8.90 23.16
C THR A 781 7.89 10.01 23.44
N VAL A 782 9.12 9.64 23.81
CA VAL A 782 10.20 10.59 24.11
C VAL A 782 10.99 10.95 22.85
N SER A 783 11.06 12.25 22.54
CA SER A 783 11.88 12.83 21.49
C SER A 783 13.13 13.52 22.05
N PHE A 784 14.08 13.91 21.19
CA PHE A 784 15.33 14.57 21.58
C PHE A 784 15.41 15.98 21.01
N ASP A 785 15.58 16.98 21.88
CA ASP A 785 15.37 18.40 21.58
C ASP A 785 16.34 18.91 20.50
N LYS A 786 17.54 18.35 20.46
CA LYS A 786 18.59 18.53 19.43
C LYS A 786 18.13 18.21 17.99
N LEU A 787 17.05 17.46 17.81
CA LEU A 787 16.46 17.15 16.50
C LEU A 787 15.28 18.08 16.13
N GLY A 788 14.82 18.94 17.04
CA GLY A 788 13.72 19.87 16.81
C GLY A 788 12.31 19.23 16.78
N TYR A 789 11.29 20.06 16.57
CA TYR A 789 9.88 19.63 16.65
C TYR A 789 9.46 18.64 15.54
N ASN A 790 10.16 18.60 14.41
CA ASN A 790 10.02 17.59 13.36
C ASN A 790 11.16 16.55 13.40
N GLY A 791 11.81 16.37 14.55
CA GLY A 791 12.88 15.40 14.76
C GLY A 791 12.41 13.94 14.65
N HIS A 792 13.24 13.07 14.08
CA HIS A 792 12.93 11.65 13.91
C HIS A 792 14.00 10.78 14.58
N VAL A 793 13.62 9.84 15.45
CA VAL A 793 14.45 8.71 15.85
C VAL A 793 13.83 7.38 15.45
N ILE A 794 14.67 6.40 15.12
CA ILE A 794 14.28 5.01 14.84
C ILE A 794 14.85 4.09 15.90
N GLY A 795 14.20 2.94 16.08
CA GLY A 795 14.60 1.90 17.01
C GLY A 795 13.59 0.76 16.98
N PHE A 796 14.07 -0.47 17.16
CA PHE A 796 13.23 -1.65 17.27
C PHE A 796 13.42 -2.23 18.67
N GLY A 797 12.34 -2.24 19.46
CA GLY A 797 12.39 -2.63 20.86
C GLY A 797 12.42 -4.14 21.09
N THR A 798 13.11 -4.53 22.15
CA THR A 798 13.16 -5.88 22.71
C THR A 798 12.23 -5.93 23.92
N PRO A 799 11.09 -6.64 23.90
CA PRO A 799 10.26 -6.81 25.08
C PRO A 799 11.03 -7.65 26.10
N THR A 800 11.01 -7.25 27.38
CA THR A 800 11.74 -7.93 28.47
C THR A 800 10.82 -8.61 29.47
N HIS A 801 9.60 -8.08 29.65
CA HIS A 801 8.54 -8.64 30.49
C HIS A 801 7.17 -8.44 29.84
N PHE A 802 6.26 -9.39 30.06
CA PHE A 802 4.87 -9.32 29.60
C PHE A 802 3.99 -10.12 30.57
N LEU A 803 2.99 -9.45 31.16
CA LEU A 803 2.10 -10.01 32.18
C LEU A 803 0.65 -9.90 31.71
N ASN A 804 -0.09 -11.00 31.81
CA ASN A 804 -1.53 -11.02 31.60
C ASN A 804 -2.24 -11.77 32.72
N THR A 805 -2.76 -11.02 33.69
CA THR A 805 -3.70 -11.50 34.70
C THR A 805 -5.05 -10.81 34.51
N GLU A 806 -6.08 -11.28 35.24
CA GLU A 806 -7.38 -10.64 35.27
C GLU A 806 -7.27 -9.17 35.73
N GLN A 807 -6.62 -8.94 36.88
CA GLN A 807 -6.52 -7.62 37.51
C GLN A 807 -5.49 -6.69 36.83
N VAL A 808 -4.38 -7.25 36.35
CA VAL A 808 -3.18 -6.50 35.90
C VAL A 808 -2.67 -7.07 34.58
N LYS A 809 -2.54 -6.18 33.59
CA LYS A 809 -1.97 -6.47 32.27
C LYS A 809 -0.81 -5.48 32.06
N MET A 810 0.39 -5.94 31.71
CA MET A 810 1.59 -5.08 31.66
C MET A 810 2.56 -5.54 30.59
N VAL A 811 3.26 -4.58 29.97
CA VAL A 811 4.43 -4.85 29.12
C VAL A 811 5.61 -3.96 29.54
N GLN A 812 6.82 -4.52 29.51
CA GLN A 812 8.07 -3.78 29.55
C GLN A 812 8.86 -3.99 28.25
N VAL A 813 9.34 -2.91 27.66
CA VAL A 813 10.15 -2.94 26.44
C VAL A 813 11.33 -1.98 26.54
N GLU A 814 12.46 -2.39 25.98
CA GLU A 814 13.68 -1.61 25.88
C GLU A 814 14.09 -1.40 24.42
N VAL A 815 14.55 -0.21 24.06
CA VAL A 815 15.12 0.08 22.74
C VAL A 815 16.64 0.27 22.90
N PRO A 816 17.47 -0.75 22.65
CA PRO A 816 18.91 -0.71 22.93
C PRO A 816 19.72 0.19 21.97
N ASN A 817 19.08 0.75 20.93
CA ASN A 817 19.70 1.71 20.01
C ASN A 817 18.63 2.63 19.41
N VAL A 818 18.15 3.59 20.20
CA VAL A 818 17.32 4.70 19.68
C VAL A 818 18.23 5.71 18.99
N SER A 819 18.04 5.91 17.68
CA SER A 819 19.06 6.57 16.85
C SER A 819 18.50 7.45 15.72
N ASN A 820 19.31 8.43 15.29
CA ASN A 820 19.13 9.17 14.04
C ASN A 820 20.45 9.12 13.25
N SER A 821 20.37 8.79 11.95
CA SER A 821 21.54 8.80 11.03
C SER A 821 22.77 8.00 11.51
N GLY A 822 22.56 6.95 12.31
CA GLY A 822 23.62 6.13 12.89
C GLY A 822 24.22 6.64 14.21
N ILE A 823 23.76 7.79 14.71
CA ILE A 823 24.09 8.32 16.05
C ILE A 823 23.04 7.80 17.03
N SER A 824 23.45 7.15 18.13
CA SER A 824 22.56 6.83 19.24
C SER A 824 22.26 8.06 20.09
N TYR A 825 21.03 8.16 20.60
CA TYR A 825 20.54 9.29 21.39
C TYR A 825 20.26 8.93 22.87
N ALA A 826 20.35 7.67 23.27
CA ALA A 826 20.21 7.28 24.68
C ALA A 826 20.99 6.00 25.01
N GLU A 827 21.43 5.90 26.27
CA GLU A 827 21.97 4.69 26.90
C GLU A 827 20.85 3.79 27.45
N ILE A 828 19.76 4.41 27.94
CA ILE A 828 18.54 3.72 28.37
C ILE A 828 17.36 4.40 27.68
N TYR A 829 16.51 3.59 27.04
CA TYR A 829 15.22 4.01 26.49
C TYR A 829 14.24 2.86 26.73
N ASN A 830 13.67 2.82 27.94
CA ASN A 830 12.90 1.68 28.46
C ASN A 830 11.55 2.16 28.99
N ARG A 831 10.46 1.52 28.59
CA ARG A 831 9.09 1.86 28.99
C ARG A 831 8.40 0.66 29.62
N THR A 832 7.78 0.87 30.77
CA THR A 832 6.94 -0.13 31.45
C THR A 832 5.53 0.44 31.62
N SER A 833 4.54 -0.14 30.96
CA SER A 833 3.16 0.36 30.97
C SER A 833 2.20 -0.74 31.40
N GLY A 834 1.37 -0.44 32.42
CA GLY A 834 0.41 -1.39 32.98
C GLY A 834 -1.02 -0.85 32.96
N LEU A 835 -1.96 -1.67 32.49
CA LEU A 835 -3.41 -1.46 32.57
C LEU A 835 -3.96 -2.22 33.79
N ILE A 836 -4.48 -1.47 34.77
CA ILE A 836 -4.91 -1.98 36.08
C ILE A 836 -6.44 -1.87 36.18
N LYS A 837 -7.11 -3.02 36.31
CA LYS A 837 -8.56 -3.11 36.51
C LYS A 837 -8.93 -2.59 37.91
N ILE A 838 -9.89 -1.67 38.00
CA ILE A 838 -10.50 -1.24 39.27
C ILE A 838 -11.70 -2.15 39.57
N ASP A 839 -12.63 -2.20 38.60
CA ASP A 839 -13.91 -2.92 38.59
C ASP A 839 -14.24 -3.32 37.13
N GLU A 840 -15.45 -3.79 36.85
CA GLU A 840 -15.83 -4.20 35.47
C GLU A 840 -15.92 -3.01 34.49
N GLU A 841 -16.23 -1.81 34.98
CA GLU A 841 -16.45 -0.60 34.15
C GLU A 841 -15.18 0.25 33.99
N SER A 842 -14.24 0.14 34.93
CA SER A 842 -13.19 1.14 35.16
C SER A 842 -11.79 0.51 35.28
N SER A 843 -10.80 1.15 34.64
CA SER A 843 -9.39 0.80 34.76
C SER A 843 -8.52 2.03 34.57
N TYR A 844 -7.35 2.08 35.23
CA TYR A 844 -6.35 3.12 35.02
C TYR A 844 -5.07 2.53 34.41
N ILE A 845 -4.30 3.39 33.74
CA ILE A 845 -2.97 3.08 33.23
C ILE A 845 -1.94 3.71 34.16
N ILE A 846 -0.83 3.01 34.36
CA ILE A 846 0.35 3.51 35.04
C ILE A 846 1.57 3.22 34.17
N ASP A 847 2.31 4.28 33.81
CA ASP A 847 3.40 4.25 32.84
C ASP A 847 4.69 4.81 33.44
N PHE A 848 5.79 4.07 33.26
CA PHE A 848 7.14 4.41 33.71
C PHE A 848 8.08 4.44 32.51
N PHE A 849 8.40 5.64 32.00
CA PHE A 849 9.33 5.83 30.90
C PHE A 849 10.70 6.27 31.45
N ARG A 850 11.68 5.36 31.43
CA ARG A 850 13.06 5.59 31.86
C ARG A 850 13.92 5.97 30.65
N VAL A 851 14.53 7.14 30.71
CA VAL A 851 15.43 7.64 29.65
C VAL A 851 16.73 8.13 30.26
N LYS A 852 17.86 7.66 29.73
CA LYS A 852 19.22 8.10 30.09
C LYS A 852 19.95 8.60 28.84
N SER A 853 20.29 9.88 28.80
CA SER A 853 20.96 10.51 27.65
C SER A 853 21.94 11.61 28.10
N ASP A 854 22.95 11.88 27.27
CA ASP A 854 23.80 13.07 27.32
C ASP A 854 23.23 14.23 26.49
N HIS A 855 22.03 14.06 25.91
CA HIS A 855 21.27 15.08 25.19
C HIS A 855 20.00 15.43 25.96
N ASP A 856 19.48 16.64 25.79
CA ASP A 856 18.19 17.03 26.34
C ASP A 856 17.04 16.37 25.53
N TYR A 857 15.98 15.95 26.24
CA TYR A 857 14.86 15.22 25.66
C TYR A 857 13.51 15.64 26.24
N THR A 858 12.45 15.35 25.50
CA THR A 858 11.08 15.74 25.82
C THR A 858 10.16 14.52 25.74
N TYR A 859 9.46 14.22 26.82
CA TYR A 859 8.31 13.31 26.83
C TYR A 859 7.12 14.00 26.18
N ASN A 860 6.59 13.40 25.11
CA ASN A 860 5.42 13.91 24.38
C ASN A 860 4.20 13.05 24.69
N PHE A 861 3.04 13.69 24.89
CA PHE A 861 1.76 13.03 25.11
C PHE A 861 0.63 13.84 24.48
N HIS A 862 -0.15 13.25 23.58
CA HIS A 862 -1.36 13.83 23.00
C HIS A 862 -2.59 12.96 23.28
N THR A 863 -3.74 13.63 23.46
CA THR A 863 -5.05 12.97 23.58
C THR A 863 -5.85 13.08 22.28
N ALA A 864 -7.15 12.82 22.30
CA ALA A 864 -8.08 12.93 21.17
C ALA A 864 -8.54 14.39 20.92
N GLU A 865 -9.54 14.60 20.05
CA GLU A 865 -10.17 15.92 19.87
C GLU A 865 -11.01 16.27 21.12
N VAL A 866 -10.91 17.51 21.63
CA VAL A 866 -11.44 17.90 22.95
C VAL A 866 -12.42 19.07 22.92
N SER A 867 -13.30 19.14 23.92
CA SER A 867 -14.07 20.34 24.20
C SER A 867 -13.23 21.30 25.08
N GLU A 868 -12.38 22.12 24.45
CA GLU A 868 -11.40 23.00 25.13
C GLU A 868 -11.93 23.68 26.41
N PRO A 869 -13.13 24.30 26.45
CA PRO A 869 -13.64 25.02 27.63
C PRO A 869 -13.90 24.14 28.87
N HIS A 870 -13.83 22.81 28.73
CA HIS A 870 -13.99 21.84 29.82
C HIS A 870 -12.66 21.18 30.21
N THR A 871 -11.53 21.60 29.63
CA THR A 871 -10.20 21.15 30.04
C THR A 871 -9.85 21.72 31.40
N ARG A 872 -9.54 20.85 32.37
CA ARG A 872 -9.16 21.24 33.73
C ARG A 872 -7.65 21.03 33.92
N TYR A 873 -7.02 21.95 34.66
CA TYR A 873 -5.60 21.88 35.02
C TYR A 873 -5.47 21.96 36.53
N GLN A 874 -4.68 21.07 37.14
CA GLN A 874 -4.39 21.07 38.58
C GLN A 874 -2.88 21.07 38.79
N GLY A 875 -2.38 21.94 39.67
CA GLY A 875 -0.94 22.08 39.90
C GLY A 875 -0.19 22.75 38.74
N LEU A 876 -0.88 23.47 37.84
CA LEU A 876 -0.27 24.25 36.75
C LEU A 876 -0.75 25.71 36.79
N SER A 877 0.18 26.64 36.57
CA SER A 877 -0.08 28.07 36.40
C SER A 877 0.52 28.58 35.10
N PHE A 878 -0.30 29.26 34.30
CA PHE A 878 0.11 29.84 33.01
C PHE A 878 0.67 31.25 33.21
N SER A 879 1.83 31.52 32.60
CA SER A 879 2.39 32.86 32.53
C SER A 879 1.81 33.64 31.35
N ALA A 880 1.93 34.98 31.35
CA ALA A 880 1.41 35.85 30.29
C ALA A 880 2.27 35.87 29.00
N THR A 881 3.05 34.83 28.73
CA THR A 881 3.89 34.69 27.53
C THR A 881 3.06 34.41 26.29
N SER A 882 3.36 35.10 25.18
CA SER A 882 2.84 34.78 23.85
C SER A 882 3.12 33.33 23.46
N SER A 883 2.14 32.66 22.86
CA SER A 883 2.30 31.31 22.33
C SER A 883 3.14 31.27 21.05
N ILE A 884 3.95 30.24 20.89
CA ILE A 884 4.75 29.96 19.69
C ILE A 884 3.95 29.07 18.73
N THR A 885 4.03 29.34 17.44
CA THR A 885 3.51 28.45 16.39
C THR A 885 4.63 28.15 15.40
N TYR A 886 4.99 26.87 15.25
CA TYR A 886 6.04 26.43 14.34
C TYR A 886 5.54 26.43 12.88
N HIS A 887 4.34 25.89 12.66
CA HIS A 887 3.57 26.04 11.41
C HIS A 887 2.09 25.78 11.71
N ALA A 888 1.17 26.45 11.00
CA ALA A 888 -0.27 26.42 11.29
C ALA A 888 -0.91 25.02 11.19
N ASN A 889 -0.28 24.13 10.43
CA ASN A 889 -0.69 22.76 10.17
C ASN A 889 0.28 21.71 10.77
N THR A 890 1.13 22.08 11.75
CA THR A 890 1.99 21.12 12.47
C THR A 890 1.84 21.23 13.98
N LEU A 891 2.72 21.98 14.65
CA LEU A 891 2.69 22.23 16.09
C LEU A 891 2.47 23.73 16.31
N ARG A 892 1.33 24.08 16.93
CA ARG A 892 0.88 25.46 17.09
C ARG A 892 0.40 25.78 18.50
N ASN A 893 0.22 27.07 18.79
CA ASN A 893 -0.32 27.61 20.05
C ASN A 893 0.44 27.11 21.29
N VAL A 894 1.74 26.85 21.12
CA VAL A 894 2.65 26.28 22.11
C VAL A 894 2.96 27.30 23.20
N ARG A 895 2.62 26.99 24.45
CA ARG A 895 2.77 27.86 25.63
C ARG A 895 3.37 27.10 26.79
N GLN A 896 4.09 27.81 27.66
CA GLN A 896 4.68 27.25 28.86
C GLN A 896 3.76 27.43 30.07
N ALA A 897 3.68 26.41 30.92
CA ALA A 897 3.09 26.48 32.26
C ALA A 897 4.16 26.16 33.31
N GLU A 898 4.09 26.82 34.46
CA GLU A 898 4.87 26.51 35.66
C GLU A 898 4.08 25.50 36.50
N ALA A 899 4.72 24.42 36.98
CA ALA A 899 4.05 23.45 37.86
C ALA A 899 4.27 23.80 39.33
N THR A 900 3.22 23.65 40.12
CA THR A 900 3.12 24.17 41.49
C THR A 900 3.03 23.05 42.54
N GLY A 901 3.89 22.05 42.39
CA GLY A 901 4.00 20.92 43.32
C GLY A 901 4.92 19.80 42.82
N GLU A 902 4.90 18.66 43.53
CA GLU A 902 5.60 17.43 43.12
C GLU A 902 4.75 16.53 42.19
N GLN A 903 3.60 17.03 41.75
CA GLN A 903 2.76 16.46 40.70
C GLN A 903 1.85 17.54 40.09
N PHE A 904 1.35 17.27 38.89
CA PHE A 904 0.27 18.04 38.26
C PHE A 904 -0.65 17.12 37.46
N SER A 905 -1.87 17.57 37.14
CA SER A 905 -2.79 16.85 36.26
C SER A 905 -3.46 17.74 35.23
N ILE A 906 -3.86 17.11 34.12
CA ILE A 906 -4.66 17.70 33.04
C ILE A 906 -5.77 16.73 32.72
N ASP A 907 -7.01 17.23 32.71
CA ASP A 907 -8.24 16.48 32.55
C ASP A 907 -9.02 17.04 31.35
N TRP A 908 -9.13 16.24 30.29
CA TRP A 908 -9.70 16.62 29.00
C TRP A 908 -11.06 15.97 28.79
N ASN A 909 -12.08 16.78 28.50
CA ASN A 909 -13.39 16.30 28.01
C ASN A 909 -13.31 15.98 26.51
N ILE A 910 -13.62 14.73 26.14
CA ILE A 910 -13.38 14.20 24.80
C ILE A 910 -14.60 14.39 23.88
N LEU A 911 -14.37 14.66 22.60
CA LEU A 911 -15.41 14.75 21.57
C LEU A 911 -15.58 13.42 20.83
N ASP A 912 -16.83 13.08 20.49
CA ASP A 912 -17.14 11.98 19.58
C ASP A 912 -16.85 12.40 18.12
N THR A 913 -15.56 12.50 17.80
CA THR A 913 -15.03 12.92 16.48
C THR A 913 -15.70 12.18 15.32
N TRP A 914 -15.99 10.89 15.52
CA TRP A 914 -16.38 9.94 14.48
C TRP A 914 -17.85 9.46 14.57
N ASN A 915 -18.67 10.08 15.41
CA ASN A 915 -20.10 9.78 15.60
C ASN A 915 -20.39 8.33 16.06
N ARG A 916 -19.56 7.78 16.96
CA ARG A 916 -19.73 6.46 17.58
C ARG A 916 -21.04 6.36 18.37
N TYR A 917 -21.46 7.43 19.03
CA TYR A 917 -22.69 7.49 19.82
C TYR A 917 -23.93 7.95 19.02
N GLY A 918 -23.81 8.16 17.71
CA GLY A 918 -24.95 8.44 16.82
C GLY A 918 -25.59 9.83 16.95
N LYS A 919 -24.99 10.75 17.70
CA LYS A 919 -25.52 12.11 17.96
C LYS A 919 -25.09 13.16 16.92
N GLY A 920 -23.96 12.96 16.26
CA GLY A 920 -23.29 13.90 15.37
C GLY A 920 -21.76 13.74 15.47
N ALA A 921 -21.03 14.12 14.43
CA ALA A 921 -19.58 14.11 14.45
C ALA A 921 -19.05 15.35 15.20
N ARG A 922 -18.10 15.16 16.12
CA ARG A 922 -17.58 16.14 17.09
C ARG A 922 -18.59 16.57 18.16
N GLU A 923 -19.59 15.74 18.41
CA GLU A 923 -20.52 15.98 19.52
C GLU A 923 -19.83 15.82 20.88
N LYS A 924 -20.34 16.57 21.87
CA LYS A 924 -19.82 16.52 23.24
C LYS A 924 -20.15 15.19 23.91
N THR A 925 -19.19 14.63 24.63
CA THR A 925 -19.39 13.44 25.46
C THR A 925 -19.26 13.78 26.94
N ASP A 926 -19.66 12.85 27.79
CA ASP A 926 -19.35 12.80 29.22
C ASP A 926 -18.10 11.94 29.51
N VAL A 927 -17.33 11.57 28.48
CA VAL A 927 -16.05 10.84 28.60
C VAL A 927 -14.91 11.84 28.79
N HIS A 928 -14.03 11.49 29.71
CA HIS A 928 -12.84 12.23 30.07
C HIS A 928 -11.59 11.35 29.98
N LEU A 929 -10.47 11.97 29.62
CA LEU A 929 -9.13 11.41 29.84
C LEU A 929 -8.36 12.37 30.74
N GLN A 930 -7.89 11.90 31.89
CA GLN A 930 -7.01 12.63 32.79
C GLN A 930 -5.62 12.00 32.82
N ILE A 931 -4.58 12.80 32.56
CA ILE A 931 -3.19 12.44 32.88
C ILE A 931 -2.78 13.14 34.18
N THR A 932 -2.06 12.42 35.04
CA THR A 932 -1.43 12.95 36.25
C THR A 932 0.04 12.57 36.23
N MET A 933 0.91 13.58 36.14
CA MET A 933 2.36 13.42 36.06
C MET A 933 2.96 13.54 37.46
N LEU A 934 3.73 12.53 37.89
CA LEU A 934 4.44 12.54 39.17
C LEU A 934 5.89 12.97 38.96
N GLY A 935 6.36 13.91 39.78
CA GLY A 935 7.70 14.48 39.70
C GLY A 935 7.71 16.00 39.88
N ASN A 936 8.85 16.53 40.34
CA ASN A 936 9.06 17.97 40.49
C ASN A 936 9.50 18.58 39.14
N TYR A 937 8.51 18.94 38.32
CA TYR A 937 8.73 19.56 37.00
C TYR A 937 8.56 21.08 37.12
N LYS A 938 9.63 21.87 37.00
CA LYS A 938 9.50 23.33 37.12
C LYS A 938 8.61 23.94 36.04
N PHE A 939 8.79 23.51 34.79
CA PHE A 939 8.02 23.98 33.65
C PHE A 939 7.59 22.81 32.78
N VAL A 940 6.42 22.95 32.16
CA VAL A 940 5.92 22.06 31.11
C VAL A 940 5.40 22.87 29.94
N THR A 941 5.37 22.26 28.76
CA THR A 941 4.91 22.87 27.52
C THR A 941 3.58 22.25 27.10
N LEU A 942 2.65 23.08 26.64
CA LEU A 942 1.32 22.69 26.18
C LEU A 942 1.03 23.34 24.83
N GLY A 943 0.39 22.64 23.91
CA GLY A 943 0.04 23.18 22.59
C GLY A 943 -0.96 22.33 21.83
N GLU A 944 -1.05 22.60 20.53
CA GLU A 944 -1.92 21.91 19.57
C GLU A 944 -1.08 21.16 18.53
N ALA A 945 -1.16 19.84 18.56
CA ALA A 945 -0.59 18.93 17.59
C ALA A 945 -1.61 18.69 16.46
N VAL A 946 -1.31 19.14 15.24
CA VAL A 946 -2.24 19.07 14.10
C VAL A 946 -2.00 17.79 13.29
N PRO A 947 -3.00 16.89 13.16
CA PRO A 947 -2.91 15.66 12.35
C PRO A 947 -2.99 15.97 10.83
N PRO A 948 -2.83 14.97 9.94
CA PRO A 948 -2.74 15.19 8.49
C PRO A 948 -3.91 15.99 7.90
N THR A 949 -3.65 17.18 7.34
CA THR A 949 -4.71 18.14 6.95
C THR A 949 -5.36 17.86 5.59
N ASN A 950 -4.77 16.96 4.80
CA ASN A 950 -5.29 16.48 3.51
C ASN A 950 -6.57 15.63 3.62
N VAL A 951 -7.03 15.33 4.84
CA VAL A 951 -8.29 14.64 5.11
C VAL A 951 -9.17 15.50 6.01
N SER A 952 -10.17 16.17 5.44
CA SER A 952 -11.08 17.11 6.14
C SER A 952 -11.94 16.53 7.26
N GLN A 953 -11.83 15.22 7.50
CA GLN A 953 -12.52 14.50 8.58
C GLN A 953 -11.65 14.34 9.83
N ASN A 954 -10.31 14.46 9.73
CA ASN A 954 -9.38 14.38 10.86
C ASN A 954 -9.68 15.47 11.93
N PRO A 955 -9.32 15.22 13.21
CA PRO A 955 -9.35 16.25 14.26
C PRO A 955 -8.70 17.56 13.82
N GLN A 956 -9.26 18.71 14.20
CA GLN A 956 -8.69 20.03 13.88
C GLN A 956 -7.35 20.28 14.58
N TYR A 957 -7.17 19.64 15.73
CA TYR A 957 -5.93 19.46 16.48
C TYR A 957 -6.15 18.38 17.55
N LEU A 958 -5.05 17.90 18.11
CA LEU A 958 -4.98 17.10 19.34
C LEU A 958 -4.21 17.93 20.39
N PRO A 959 -4.70 18.11 21.63
CA PRO A 959 -3.92 18.76 22.68
C PRO A 959 -2.68 17.93 22.99
N ILE A 960 -1.52 18.59 23.04
CA ILE A 960 -0.24 17.94 23.36
C ILE A 960 0.40 18.55 24.61
N LEU A 961 0.81 17.67 25.52
CA LEU A 961 1.66 17.91 26.68
C LEU A 961 3.10 17.51 26.33
N GLN A 962 4.05 18.36 26.68
CA GLN A 962 5.48 18.16 26.51
C GLN A 962 6.21 18.42 27.83
N VAL A 963 6.98 17.44 28.31
CA VAL A 963 7.70 17.50 29.59
C VAL A 963 9.17 17.20 29.34
N SER A 964 10.04 18.20 29.55
CA SER A 964 11.49 18.04 29.35
C SER A 964 12.13 17.19 30.47
N GLY A 965 13.19 16.47 30.10
CA GLY A 965 14.06 15.72 30.99
C GLY A 965 15.50 15.75 30.48
N THR A 966 16.46 15.56 31.38
CA THR A 966 17.90 15.62 31.07
C THR A 966 18.64 14.55 31.86
N GLY A 967 19.82 14.14 31.40
CA GLY A 967 20.59 13.08 32.07
C GLY A 967 19.77 11.79 32.16
N LEU A 968 19.56 11.29 33.38
CA LEU A 968 18.61 10.21 33.66
C LEU A 968 17.32 10.76 34.29
N THR A 969 16.19 10.53 33.61
CA THR A 969 14.84 10.83 34.09
C THR A 969 13.99 9.56 34.06
N THR A 970 13.05 9.45 35.01
CA THR A 970 11.92 8.52 34.88
C THR A 970 10.64 9.34 34.89
N PHE A 971 10.03 9.50 33.72
CA PHE A 971 8.69 10.06 33.62
C PHE A 971 7.71 9.03 34.18
N ILE A 972 6.89 9.45 35.13
CA ILE A 972 5.83 8.60 35.70
C ILE A 972 4.50 9.29 35.43
N SER A 973 3.65 8.64 34.65
CA SER A 973 2.30 9.12 34.38
C SER A 973 1.27 8.09 34.82
N LEU A 974 0.26 8.57 35.53
CA LEU A 974 -0.99 7.85 35.73
C LEU A 974 -2.02 8.44 34.76
N ILE A 975 -2.72 7.58 34.02
CA ILE A 975 -3.75 8.00 33.05
C ILE A 975 -5.06 7.30 33.41
N GLU A 976 -6.11 8.08 33.67
CA GLU A 976 -7.46 7.58 33.97
C GLU A 976 -8.41 8.03 32.85
N ALA A 977 -9.10 7.08 32.23
CA ALA A 977 -10.29 7.39 31.44
C ALA A 977 -11.53 7.10 32.30
N TYR A 978 -12.47 8.04 32.31
CA TYR A 978 -13.68 7.92 33.10
C TYR A 978 -14.88 8.54 32.39
N LYS A 979 -16.08 8.19 32.86
CA LYS A 979 -17.35 8.71 32.36
C LYS A 979 -18.10 9.42 33.50
N THR A 980 -18.38 10.71 33.33
CA THR A 980 -18.93 11.64 34.33
C THR A 980 -18.08 11.86 35.61
N THR A 981 -17.58 10.81 36.28
CA THR A 981 -16.73 10.92 37.49
C THR A 981 -15.56 9.93 37.51
N GLY A 982 -14.37 10.43 37.88
CA GLY A 982 -13.17 9.63 38.12
C GLY A 982 -13.29 8.75 39.37
N LYS A 983 -12.49 7.68 39.41
CA LYS A 983 -12.45 6.69 40.50
C LYS A 983 -11.23 6.88 41.40
N ILE A 984 -10.19 7.58 40.91
CA ILE A 984 -8.98 7.90 41.68
C ILE A 984 -9.20 9.12 42.56
N LYS A 985 -8.90 8.94 43.85
CA LYS A 985 -8.99 9.97 44.90
C LYS A 985 -7.64 10.68 45.12
N HIS A 986 -6.54 9.93 45.04
CA HIS A 986 -5.19 10.47 45.25
C HIS A 986 -4.12 9.55 44.63
N VAL A 987 -2.97 10.12 44.28
CA VAL A 987 -1.78 9.40 43.81
C VAL A 987 -0.51 10.10 44.30
N GLU A 988 0.52 9.33 44.65
CA GLU A 988 1.84 9.82 45.08
C GLU A 988 2.98 8.79 44.82
N GLU A 989 4.22 9.25 44.61
CA GLU A 989 5.42 8.39 44.77
C GLU A 989 5.61 8.05 46.25
N VAL A 990 5.86 6.78 46.59
CA VAL A 990 6.09 6.37 47.99
C VAL A 990 7.57 6.24 48.33
N GLU A 991 7.92 6.31 49.61
CA GLU A 991 9.29 6.05 50.06
C GLU A 991 9.69 4.58 49.86
N ILE A 992 10.91 4.38 49.37
CA ILE A 992 11.51 3.07 49.13
C ILE A 992 12.86 3.04 49.84
N THR A 993 13.14 1.97 50.58
CA THR A 993 14.39 1.79 51.32
C THR A 993 15.11 0.49 50.94
N GLU A 994 16.44 0.58 50.86
CA GLU A 994 17.38 -0.50 50.58
C GLU A 994 18.27 -0.66 51.82
N GLY A 995 18.07 -1.74 52.58
CA GLY A 995 18.65 -1.88 53.93
C GLY A 995 18.17 -0.79 54.89
N THR A 996 19.08 0.08 55.33
CA THR A 996 18.80 1.27 56.16
C THR A 996 18.86 2.59 55.39
N GLY A 997 19.15 2.56 54.09
CA GLY A 997 19.24 3.74 53.22
C GLY A 997 17.99 3.92 52.36
N LYS A 998 17.85 5.09 51.71
CA LYS A 998 16.89 5.25 50.63
C LYS A 998 17.35 4.44 49.41
N ALA A 999 16.42 3.73 48.78
CA ALA A 999 16.71 2.95 47.59
C ALA A 999 17.05 3.85 46.41
N ASP A 1000 17.83 3.32 45.46
CA ASP A 1000 18.17 4.06 44.26
C ASP A 1000 16.94 4.23 43.34
N LYS A 1001 16.55 5.49 43.09
CA LYS A 1001 15.44 5.87 42.19
C LYS A 1001 15.68 5.44 40.73
N GLN A 1002 16.91 5.10 40.33
CA GLN A 1002 17.20 4.51 39.02
C GLN A 1002 16.74 3.04 38.97
N LYS A 1003 17.09 2.27 40.00
CA LYS A 1003 16.77 0.84 40.12
C LYS A 1003 15.29 0.58 40.29
N ILE A 1004 14.57 1.40 41.07
CA ILE A 1004 13.18 1.12 41.47
C ILE A 1004 12.35 2.40 41.61
N LYS A 1005 11.08 2.32 41.18
CA LYS A 1005 10.02 3.30 41.42
C LYS A 1005 8.78 2.60 41.95
N ALA A 1006 8.06 3.27 42.84
CA ALA A 1006 6.81 2.79 43.41
C ALA A 1006 5.81 3.94 43.59
N VAL A 1007 4.56 3.68 43.24
CA VAL A 1007 3.45 4.65 43.26
C VAL A 1007 2.31 4.06 44.08
N LYS A 1008 1.72 4.86 44.97
CA LYS A 1008 0.45 4.51 45.64
C LYS A 1008 -0.69 5.24 44.95
N VAL A 1009 -1.75 4.51 44.60
CA VAL A 1009 -3.01 5.03 44.09
C VAL A 1009 -4.11 4.74 45.13
N GLU A 1010 -4.79 5.78 45.61
CA GLU A 1010 -5.97 5.64 46.48
C GLU A 1010 -7.24 5.83 45.65
N LEU A 1011 -8.17 4.89 45.75
CA LEU A 1011 -9.45 4.91 45.02
C LEU A 1011 -10.60 5.35 45.93
N PHE A 1012 -11.65 5.96 45.37
CA PHE A 1012 -12.83 6.41 46.13
C PHE A 1012 -13.59 5.26 46.82
N ASN A 1013 -13.44 4.02 46.36
CA ASN A 1013 -14.00 2.82 47.01
C ASN A 1013 -13.18 2.33 48.23
N GLY A 1014 -12.06 2.99 48.56
CA GLY A 1014 -11.19 2.66 49.70
C GLY A 1014 -10.09 1.64 49.41
N ARG A 1015 -10.06 1.03 48.22
CA ARG A 1015 -8.91 0.24 47.75
C ARG A 1015 -7.69 1.15 47.56
N ARG A 1016 -6.52 0.65 47.95
CA ARG A 1016 -5.23 1.33 47.79
C ARG A 1016 -4.23 0.39 47.14
N ASP A 1017 -3.79 0.77 45.94
CA ASP A 1017 -2.87 -0.01 45.13
C ASP A 1017 -1.46 0.58 45.23
N TYR A 1018 -0.47 -0.26 45.52
CA TYR A 1018 0.94 0.07 45.40
C TYR A 1018 1.49 -0.64 44.18
N ILE A 1019 1.87 0.13 43.16
CA ILE A 1019 2.44 -0.36 41.90
C ILE A 1019 3.95 -0.15 41.97
N ILE A 1020 4.72 -1.20 41.71
CA ILE A 1020 6.18 -1.19 41.78
C ILE A 1020 6.76 -1.62 40.44
N SER A 1021 7.75 -0.87 39.96
CA SER A 1021 8.50 -1.13 38.73
C SER A 1021 9.99 -1.02 39.04
N ALA A 1022 10.75 -2.10 38.82
CA ALA A 1022 12.18 -2.16 39.08
C ALA A 1022 12.97 -2.73 37.90
N MET A 1023 14.21 -2.25 37.75
CA MET A 1023 15.23 -2.77 36.86
C MET A 1023 16.15 -3.79 37.58
N ASP A 1024 16.22 -3.72 38.91
CA ASP A 1024 16.93 -4.67 39.78
C ASP A 1024 15.90 -5.64 40.40
N THR A 1025 15.95 -6.91 39.98
CA THR A 1025 15.00 -7.95 40.40
C THR A 1025 15.54 -8.86 41.52
N HIS A 1026 16.74 -8.57 42.02
CA HIS A 1026 17.45 -9.37 43.02
C HIS A 1026 17.53 -8.68 44.39
N THR A 1027 17.63 -7.35 44.41
CA THR A 1027 17.59 -6.57 45.65
C THR A 1027 16.21 -6.67 46.30
N THR A 1028 16.18 -6.76 47.64
CA THR A 1028 14.94 -6.69 48.42
C THR A 1028 14.76 -5.30 49.02
N TYR A 1029 13.70 -4.63 48.56
CA TYR A 1029 13.31 -3.29 48.97
C TYR A 1029 12.20 -3.33 50.02
N LYS A 1030 12.10 -2.27 50.81
CA LYS A 1030 10.95 -2.04 51.71
C LYS A 1030 10.14 -0.85 51.20
N ILE A 1031 8.90 -1.10 50.81
CA ILE A 1031 7.97 -0.16 50.15
C ILE A 1031 7.08 0.51 51.20
N ASP A 1032 7.01 1.84 51.18
CA ASP A 1032 6.19 2.70 52.05
C ASP A 1032 6.26 2.31 53.55
N ASN A 1033 7.45 1.87 53.96
CA ASN A 1033 7.74 1.27 55.26
C ASN A 1033 6.83 0.09 55.71
N LYS A 1034 5.96 -0.44 54.82
CA LYS A 1034 4.91 -1.42 55.13
C LYS A 1034 5.24 -2.86 54.74
N PHE A 1035 5.80 -3.09 53.55
CA PHE A 1035 6.03 -4.45 53.03
C PHE A 1035 7.34 -4.58 52.26
N GLN A 1036 7.83 -5.81 52.12
CA GLN A 1036 9.01 -6.13 51.31
C GLN A 1036 8.63 -6.43 49.85
N PHE A 1037 9.48 -6.03 48.92
CA PHE A 1037 9.34 -6.31 47.49
C PHE A 1037 10.70 -6.69 46.88
N SER A 1038 10.73 -7.69 46.00
CA SER A 1038 11.89 -8.02 45.17
C SER A 1038 11.43 -8.69 43.87
N GLY A 1039 11.60 -8.01 42.73
CA GLY A 1039 11.21 -8.48 41.40
C GLY A 1039 11.09 -7.35 40.37
N ALA A 1040 10.75 -7.66 39.12
CA ALA A 1040 10.59 -6.64 38.06
C ALA A 1040 9.34 -5.77 38.22
N TRP A 1041 8.20 -6.39 38.54
CA TRP A 1041 6.92 -5.71 38.68
C TRP A 1041 6.08 -6.27 39.82
N GLY A 1042 5.35 -5.40 40.50
CA GLY A 1042 4.43 -5.77 41.57
C GLY A 1042 3.20 -4.88 41.65
N VAL A 1043 2.08 -5.46 42.07
CA VAL A 1043 0.89 -4.72 42.52
C VAL A 1043 0.45 -5.31 43.86
N TYR A 1044 0.42 -4.48 44.90
CA TYR A 1044 -0.10 -4.80 46.23
C TYR A 1044 -1.36 -3.96 46.46
N SER A 1045 -2.51 -4.61 46.52
CA SER A 1045 -3.82 -3.97 46.66
C SER A 1045 -4.42 -4.24 48.04
N LEU A 1046 -4.51 -3.19 48.85
CA LEU A 1046 -5.15 -3.23 50.18
C LEU A 1046 -6.60 -2.77 50.06
N PHE A 1047 -7.54 -3.64 50.40
CA PHE A 1047 -8.98 -3.35 50.37
C PHE A 1047 -9.47 -2.71 51.68
N SER A 1048 -10.65 -2.12 51.65
CA SER A 1048 -11.27 -1.43 52.80
C SER A 1048 -11.72 -2.37 53.93
N ASP A 1049 -11.92 -3.65 53.62
CA ASP A 1049 -12.18 -4.74 54.58
C ASP A 1049 -10.91 -5.38 55.16
N GLY A 1050 -9.72 -4.89 54.76
CA GLY A 1050 -8.43 -5.38 55.22
C GLY A 1050 -7.82 -6.52 54.40
N ARG A 1051 -8.53 -7.07 53.39
CA ARG A 1051 -7.94 -8.05 52.46
C ARG A 1051 -6.76 -7.46 51.71
N VAL A 1052 -5.78 -8.31 51.39
CA VAL A 1052 -4.58 -7.94 50.65
C VAL A 1052 -4.48 -8.83 49.41
N GLN A 1053 -4.60 -8.26 48.22
CA GLN A 1053 -4.25 -8.93 46.98
C GLN A 1053 -2.82 -8.59 46.59
N CYS A 1054 -2.04 -9.60 46.24
CA CYS A 1054 -0.65 -9.49 45.83
C CYS A 1054 -0.47 -10.10 44.43
N ILE A 1055 0.11 -9.34 43.52
CA ILE A 1055 0.55 -9.78 42.19
C ILE A 1055 2.04 -9.42 42.04
N ILE A 1056 2.85 -10.36 41.57
CA ILE A 1056 4.28 -10.17 41.29
C ILE A 1056 4.66 -10.85 39.98
N HIS A 1057 5.59 -10.27 39.23
CA HIS A 1057 6.16 -10.83 38.01
C HIS A 1057 7.68 -10.65 38.00
N ASP A 1058 8.40 -11.69 37.58
CA ASP A 1058 9.86 -11.86 37.73
C ASP A 1058 10.36 -11.46 39.13
N GLY A 1059 9.76 -12.03 40.17
CA GLY A 1059 10.07 -11.68 41.55
C GLY A 1059 9.93 -12.81 42.58
N THR A 1060 10.49 -12.57 43.77
CA THR A 1060 10.60 -13.55 44.86
C THR A 1060 9.72 -13.24 46.07
N VAL A 1061 9.41 -11.97 46.33
CA VAL A 1061 8.54 -11.53 47.44
C VAL A 1061 7.76 -10.27 47.12
N ILE A 1062 6.48 -10.24 47.53
CA ILE A 1062 5.67 -9.03 47.69
C ILE A 1062 4.79 -9.17 48.94
N GLY A 1063 5.17 -8.49 50.01
CA GLY A 1063 4.52 -8.60 51.32
C GLY A 1063 4.39 -10.06 51.81
N PRO A 1064 3.18 -10.59 52.05
CA PRO A 1064 2.97 -11.96 52.51
C PRO A 1064 3.15 -13.02 51.40
N LEU A 1065 3.21 -12.63 50.12
CA LEU A 1065 3.41 -13.55 49.01
C LEU A 1065 4.91 -13.79 48.75
N LYS A 1066 5.32 -15.05 48.77
CA LYS A 1066 6.60 -15.51 48.22
C LYS A 1066 6.36 -16.27 46.91
N ALA A 1067 7.25 -16.10 45.94
CA ALA A 1067 7.12 -16.60 44.58
C ALA A 1067 8.47 -17.13 44.04
N ARG A 1068 8.43 -17.84 42.90
CA ARG A 1068 9.61 -18.11 42.06
C ARG A 1068 9.64 -17.06 40.96
N LYS A 1069 10.74 -16.33 40.81
CA LYS A 1069 10.86 -15.26 39.80
C LYS A 1069 10.72 -15.77 38.37
N SER A 1070 11.47 -16.83 38.04
CA SER A 1070 11.71 -17.23 36.66
C SER A 1070 12.03 -18.73 36.55
N VAL A 1071 12.08 -19.18 35.30
CA VAL A 1071 12.79 -20.40 34.91
C VAL A 1071 13.93 -19.98 33.99
N GLU A 1072 15.16 -20.30 34.38
CA GLU A 1072 16.40 -19.99 33.66
C GLU A 1072 17.07 -21.29 33.18
N GLY A 1073 17.81 -21.23 32.08
CA GLY A 1073 18.46 -22.37 31.46
C GLY A 1073 18.92 -22.10 30.02
N VAL A 1074 19.15 -23.17 29.25
CA VAL A 1074 19.70 -23.11 27.88
C VAL A 1074 18.86 -23.88 26.85
N VAL A 1075 18.85 -23.37 25.61
CA VAL A 1075 18.28 -24.05 24.44
C VAL A 1075 19.13 -25.25 24.04
N THR A 1076 18.54 -26.43 24.00
CA THR A 1076 19.20 -27.71 23.67
C THR A 1076 18.79 -28.32 22.34
N GLY A 1077 17.67 -27.89 21.75
CA GLY A 1077 17.15 -28.33 20.45
C GLY A 1077 15.90 -27.54 20.04
N SER A 1078 15.41 -27.76 18.82
CA SER A 1078 14.18 -27.13 18.29
C SER A 1078 13.68 -27.84 17.02
N SER A 1079 12.53 -27.42 16.50
CA SER A 1079 12.06 -27.76 15.14
C SER A 1079 12.89 -27.05 14.07
N THR A 1080 13.21 -27.72 12.96
CA THR A 1080 14.04 -27.18 11.86
C THR A 1080 13.27 -26.87 10.57
N SER A 1081 11.95 -26.93 10.63
CA SER A 1081 11.01 -26.91 9.50
C SER A 1081 9.96 -25.80 9.67
N LEU A 1082 9.41 -25.32 8.56
CA LEU A 1082 8.36 -24.30 8.54
C LEU A 1082 6.99 -24.94 8.85
N GLU A 1083 6.77 -25.30 10.11
CA GLU A 1083 5.58 -26.00 10.61
C GLU A 1083 4.77 -25.18 11.63
N GLU A 1084 3.46 -25.47 11.67
CA GLU A 1084 2.48 -24.79 12.53
C GLU A 1084 2.71 -25.00 14.03
N ASN A 1085 3.17 -26.19 14.45
CA ASN A 1085 3.45 -26.51 15.85
C ASN A 1085 4.97 -26.61 16.09
N SER A 1086 5.68 -25.51 15.83
CA SER A 1086 7.11 -25.39 16.17
C SER A 1086 7.37 -25.61 17.66
N TYR A 1087 8.54 -26.16 18.00
CA TYR A 1087 8.92 -26.45 19.38
C TYR A 1087 10.36 -26.03 19.69
N ILE A 1088 10.64 -25.84 20.98
CA ILE A 1088 11.99 -25.61 21.54
C ILE A 1088 12.23 -26.59 22.68
N ASP A 1089 13.32 -27.33 22.63
CA ASP A 1089 13.81 -28.16 23.74
C ASP A 1089 14.77 -27.35 24.61
N ILE A 1090 14.43 -27.17 25.89
CA ILE A 1090 15.27 -26.47 26.87
C ILE A 1090 15.75 -27.41 27.96
N LYS A 1091 16.90 -27.05 28.55
CA LYS A 1091 17.40 -27.62 29.81
C LYS A 1091 17.46 -26.50 30.84
N VAL A 1092 16.63 -26.61 31.88
CA VAL A 1092 16.57 -25.61 32.96
C VAL A 1092 17.71 -25.83 33.95
N ASP A 1093 18.09 -24.77 34.67
CA ASP A 1093 19.11 -24.86 35.71
C ASP A 1093 18.55 -25.51 36.99
N GLU A 1094 17.35 -25.15 37.41
CA GLU A 1094 16.66 -25.76 38.54
C GLU A 1094 15.30 -26.35 38.14
N PRO A 1095 14.96 -27.60 38.54
CA PRO A 1095 13.67 -28.21 38.25
C PRO A 1095 12.49 -27.32 38.63
N VAL A 1096 11.42 -27.33 37.83
CA VAL A 1096 10.16 -26.66 38.16
C VAL A 1096 9.24 -27.62 38.92
N ALA A 1097 8.51 -27.11 39.92
CA ALA A 1097 7.59 -27.90 40.73
C ALA A 1097 6.33 -28.36 39.97
N SER A 1098 5.99 -27.64 38.91
CA SER A 1098 4.95 -27.93 37.93
C SER A 1098 5.47 -27.46 36.56
N ALA A 1099 5.22 -28.21 35.50
CA ALA A 1099 5.60 -27.82 34.14
C ALA A 1099 4.57 -26.83 33.55
N GLU A 1100 3.35 -26.92 34.04
CA GLU A 1100 2.17 -26.16 33.65
C GLU A 1100 2.33 -24.67 33.99
N SER A 1101 3.13 -24.32 35.01
CA SER A 1101 3.40 -22.92 35.38
C SER A 1101 4.14 -22.09 34.32
N MET A 1102 4.65 -22.72 33.26
CA MET A 1102 5.23 -22.03 32.09
C MET A 1102 4.24 -21.94 30.92
N THR A 1103 3.04 -22.52 31.02
CA THR A 1103 2.05 -22.52 29.92
C THR A 1103 1.30 -21.20 29.87
N GLY A 1104 1.27 -20.55 28.70
CA GLY A 1104 0.71 -19.22 28.50
C GLY A 1104 1.72 -18.08 28.63
N GLU A 1105 2.83 -18.32 29.33
CA GLU A 1105 3.97 -17.41 29.47
C GLU A 1105 4.78 -17.31 28.17
N TYR A 1106 5.78 -16.41 28.17
CA TYR A 1106 6.72 -16.25 27.06
C TYR A 1106 8.11 -16.74 27.46
N ILE A 1107 8.74 -17.52 26.57
CA ILE A 1107 10.19 -17.76 26.62
C ILE A 1107 10.90 -16.63 25.89
N TYR A 1108 11.90 -16.05 26.56
CA TYR A 1108 12.81 -15.03 26.05
C TYR A 1108 14.17 -15.69 25.86
N ILE A 1109 14.72 -15.65 24.64
CA ILE A 1109 15.98 -16.32 24.29
C ILE A 1109 16.99 -15.26 23.85
N GLN A 1110 18.23 -15.36 24.34
CA GLN A 1110 19.30 -14.48 23.92
C GLN A 1110 19.63 -14.74 22.43
N ASN A 1111 19.74 -13.67 21.64
CA ASN A 1111 20.10 -13.78 20.23
C ASN A 1111 21.02 -12.66 19.73
N ASP A 1112 21.82 -12.05 20.61
CA ASP A 1112 22.71 -10.93 20.26
C ASP A 1112 23.72 -11.27 19.16
N ASP A 1113 24.12 -12.55 19.11
CA ASP A 1113 24.97 -13.19 18.10
C ASP A 1113 24.29 -13.37 16.72
N ILE A 1114 22.96 -13.33 16.66
CA ILE A 1114 22.21 -13.36 15.40
C ILE A 1114 22.28 -11.99 14.73
N LEU A 1115 22.96 -11.96 13.58
CA LEU A 1115 23.10 -10.78 12.73
C LEU A 1115 21.88 -10.60 11.81
N GLU A 1116 21.55 -9.33 11.55
CA GLU A 1116 20.65 -8.89 10.49
C GLU A 1116 21.45 -8.64 9.20
N THR A 1117 20.85 -8.95 8.06
CA THR A 1117 21.39 -8.63 6.72
C THR A 1117 20.41 -7.74 5.95
N LYS A 1118 20.80 -7.24 4.78
CA LYS A 1118 19.90 -6.49 3.89
C LYS A 1118 18.74 -7.37 3.39
N GLU A 1119 18.98 -8.67 3.26
CA GLU A 1119 18.08 -9.68 2.70
C GLU A 1119 17.23 -10.41 3.76
N LEU A 1120 17.65 -10.40 5.03
CA LEU A 1120 16.98 -11.11 6.12
C LEU A 1120 17.04 -10.33 7.45
N ARG A 1121 15.85 -9.94 7.93
CA ARG A 1121 15.69 -9.24 9.22
C ARG A 1121 16.02 -10.16 10.40
N LYS A 1122 16.55 -9.58 11.48
CA LYS A 1122 16.55 -10.19 12.82
C LYS A 1122 15.17 -9.98 13.45
N TYR A 1123 14.66 -10.90 14.26
CA TYR A 1123 13.50 -10.64 15.11
C TYR A 1123 13.82 -10.92 16.59
N ASN A 1124 12.96 -10.46 17.50
CA ASN A 1124 13.10 -10.81 18.91
C ASN A 1124 12.83 -12.32 19.06
N ALA A 1125 13.75 -13.07 19.69
CA ALA A 1125 13.56 -14.49 19.98
C ALA A 1125 12.68 -14.70 21.22
N VAL A 1126 11.46 -14.17 21.16
CA VAL A 1126 10.46 -14.19 22.23
C VAL A 1126 9.19 -14.86 21.71
N TYR A 1127 8.77 -15.96 22.35
CA TYR A 1127 7.71 -16.83 21.86
C TYR A 1127 6.73 -17.23 22.96
N LYS A 1128 5.44 -17.29 22.65
CA LYS A 1128 4.41 -17.74 23.59
C LYS A 1128 4.40 -19.27 23.70
N ILE A 1129 4.41 -19.78 24.93
CA ILE A 1129 4.37 -21.21 25.23
C ILE A 1129 2.91 -21.67 25.21
N LYS A 1130 2.56 -22.50 24.22
CA LYS A 1130 1.24 -23.09 24.00
C LYS A 1130 1.00 -24.30 24.91
N SER A 1131 2.03 -25.11 25.15
CA SER A 1131 2.03 -26.21 26.12
C SER A 1131 3.46 -26.68 26.43
N VAL A 1132 3.61 -27.48 27.48
CA VAL A 1132 4.90 -28.00 27.96
C VAL A 1132 4.84 -29.52 28.09
N GLN A 1133 5.90 -30.20 27.66
CA GLN A 1133 6.11 -31.63 27.87
C GLN A 1133 7.45 -31.86 28.59
N PRO A 1134 7.47 -32.39 29.83
CA PRO A 1134 8.71 -32.85 30.47
C PRO A 1134 9.34 -33.99 29.66
N THR A 1135 10.63 -33.87 29.34
CA THR A 1135 11.39 -34.90 28.59
C THR A 1135 12.43 -35.62 29.45
N GLY A 1136 12.60 -35.21 30.72
CA GLY A 1136 13.27 -35.98 31.77
C GLY A 1136 14.27 -35.16 32.58
N GLY A 1137 14.22 -35.29 33.91
CA GLY A 1137 15.13 -34.59 34.82
C GLY A 1137 14.95 -33.06 34.80
N ARG A 1138 15.84 -32.35 34.11
CA ARG A 1138 15.78 -30.89 33.90
C ARG A 1138 15.45 -30.49 32.45
N ASN A 1139 15.04 -31.44 31.61
CA ASN A 1139 14.76 -31.19 30.19
C ASN A 1139 13.25 -31.09 29.94
N TYR A 1140 12.84 -30.10 29.14
CA TYR A 1140 11.45 -29.81 28.79
C TYR A 1140 11.36 -29.43 27.31
N ARG A 1141 10.31 -29.90 26.64
CA ARG A 1141 9.89 -29.43 25.32
C ARG A 1141 8.78 -28.40 25.48
N LEU A 1142 8.97 -27.23 24.89
CA LEU A 1142 7.98 -26.16 24.80
C LEU A 1142 7.38 -26.18 23.40
N TYR A 1143 6.06 -26.38 23.30
CA TYR A 1143 5.34 -26.17 22.04
C TYR A 1143 4.87 -24.71 21.97
N LEU A 1144 4.95 -24.10 20.80
CA LEU A 1144 4.73 -22.66 20.63
C LEU A 1144 3.44 -22.33 19.88
N SER A 1145 3.01 -21.06 19.97
CA SER A 1145 1.90 -20.52 19.16
C SER A 1145 2.32 -20.13 17.73
N ASP A 1146 3.61 -19.93 17.48
CA ASP A 1146 4.15 -19.37 16.24
C ASP A 1146 5.46 -20.06 15.84
N SER A 1147 5.81 -19.95 14.55
CA SER A 1147 7.02 -20.57 14.02
C SER A 1147 8.28 -19.81 14.43
N ILE A 1148 9.34 -20.56 14.75
CA ILE A 1148 10.68 -20.03 15.06
C ILE A 1148 11.52 -19.74 13.81
N ILE A 1149 11.03 -20.10 12.62
CA ILE A 1149 11.72 -19.84 11.36
C ILE A 1149 11.81 -18.34 11.09
N ARG A 1150 13.04 -17.86 10.91
CA ARG A 1150 13.40 -16.48 10.55
C ARG A 1150 13.37 -16.29 9.04
N GLY A 1151 13.98 -17.20 8.28
CA GLY A 1151 14.13 -17.13 6.83
C GLY A 1151 14.75 -18.39 6.22
N TRP A 1152 15.04 -18.37 4.93
CA TRP A 1152 15.88 -19.38 4.26
C TRP A 1152 17.36 -19.26 4.65
N ASN A 1153 18.07 -20.38 4.68
CA ASN A 1153 19.51 -20.48 4.94
C ASN A 1153 20.37 -20.05 3.74
N ASP A 1154 19.88 -20.30 2.53
CA ASP A 1154 20.44 -19.77 1.29
C ASP A 1154 19.28 -19.30 0.42
N ILE A 1155 19.31 -18.05 -0.02
CA ILE A 1155 18.27 -17.45 -0.86
C ILE A 1155 18.35 -17.91 -2.32
N HIS A 1156 19.42 -18.58 -2.71
CA HIS A 1156 19.64 -19.15 -4.05
C HIS A 1156 19.60 -20.69 -4.08
N ASP A 1157 19.43 -21.34 -2.93
CA ASP A 1157 19.29 -22.80 -2.80
C ASP A 1157 18.42 -23.16 -1.60
N TYR A 1158 17.11 -23.22 -1.85
CA TYR A 1158 16.10 -23.58 -0.84
C TYR A 1158 16.30 -25.01 -0.27
N GLY A 1159 17.08 -25.87 -0.95
CA GLY A 1159 17.44 -27.20 -0.48
C GLY A 1159 18.33 -27.20 0.78
N LYS A 1160 18.94 -26.06 1.13
CA LYS A 1160 19.73 -25.86 2.36
C LYS A 1160 18.90 -25.54 3.61
N GLY A 1161 17.56 -25.50 3.50
CA GLY A 1161 16.65 -25.34 4.64
C GLY A 1161 16.59 -23.92 5.21
N PHE A 1162 16.28 -23.81 6.50
CA PHE A 1162 15.88 -22.56 7.15
C PHE A 1162 16.87 -22.09 8.24
N LEU A 1163 16.85 -20.78 8.49
CA LEU A 1163 17.41 -20.12 9.67
C LEU A 1163 16.32 -19.83 10.70
N ILE A 1164 16.72 -19.75 11.96
CA ILE A 1164 15.88 -19.40 13.11
C ILE A 1164 16.41 -18.13 13.79
N ASP A 1165 15.66 -17.56 14.75
CA ASP A 1165 16.04 -16.31 15.44
C ASP A 1165 17.05 -16.50 16.59
N PHE A 1166 17.59 -17.69 16.86
CA PHE A 1166 18.50 -17.97 17.99
C PHE A 1166 19.41 -19.18 17.73
N ASN A 1167 20.54 -19.27 18.44
CA ASN A 1167 21.48 -20.39 18.32
C ASN A 1167 21.27 -21.48 19.40
N ARG A 1168 21.72 -22.70 19.11
CA ARG A 1168 21.76 -23.80 20.09
C ARG A 1168 22.76 -23.47 21.20
N GLY A 1169 22.37 -23.63 22.46
CA GLY A 1169 23.16 -23.23 23.62
C GLY A 1169 22.94 -21.77 24.05
N ALA A 1170 22.11 -21.01 23.35
CA ALA A 1170 21.67 -19.70 23.81
C ALA A 1170 20.98 -19.78 25.18
N GLN A 1171 21.21 -18.78 26.02
CA GLN A 1171 20.54 -18.62 27.29
C GLN A 1171 19.06 -18.30 27.07
N CYS A 1172 18.19 -18.85 27.92
CA CYS A 1172 16.75 -18.57 27.88
C CYS A 1172 16.17 -18.34 29.27
N ARG A 1173 15.21 -17.43 29.35
CA ARG A 1173 14.47 -17.06 30.57
C ARG A 1173 12.97 -17.11 30.29
N ILE A 1174 12.23 -17.70 31.21
CA ILE A 1174 10.76 -17.61 31.27
C ILE A 1174 10.45 -16.88 32.58
N PRO A 1175 10.18 -15.56 32.54
CA PRO A 1175 9.60 -14.83 33.66
C PRO A 1175 8.30 -15.52 34.10
N LEU A 1176 8.12 -15.69 35.40
CA LEU A 1176 6.89 -16.21 35.99
C LEU A 1176 6.14 -15.08 36.69
N TYR A 1177 4.85 -15.29 36.93
CA TYR A 1177 4.08 -14.46 37.85
C TYR A 1177 3.51 -15.28 39.01
N SER A 1178 3.03 -14.59 40.04
CA SER A 1178 2.23 -15.19 41.11
C SER A 1178 1.18 -14.19 41.59
N HIS A 1179 -0.03 -14.68 41.82
CA HIS A 1179 -1.18 -13.90 42.26
C HIS A 1179 -1.84 -14.61 43.44
N LYS A 1180 -2.12 -13.88 44.52
CA LYS A 1180 -2.85 -14.41 45.68
C LYS A 1180 -3.54 -13.29 46.46
N THR A 1181 -4.74 -13.59 46.97
CA THR A 1181 -5.42 -12.78 48.00
C THR A 1181 -5.23 -13.42 49.37
N PHE A 1182 -5.08 -12.57 50.39
CA PHE A 1182 -4.93 -12.87 51.81
C PHE A 1182 -6.02 -12.14 52.60
#